data_AF-A0A194W1B1-F1
#
_entry.id   AF-A0A194W1B1-F1
#
_cell.length_a   1.000
_cell.length_b   1.000
_cell.length_c   1.000
_cell.angle_alpha   90.00
_cell.angle_beta   90.00
_cell.angle_gamma   90.00
#
_symmetry.space_group_name_H-M   'P 1'
#
loop_
_entity.id
_entity.type
_entity.pdbx_description
1 polymer ?
#
loop_
_entity_poly.entity_id
_entity_poly.type
_entity_poly.pdbx_seq_one_letter_code
_entity_poly.pdbx_strand_id
1 'polypeptide(L)'
;MTAPLFENHKLDVENSSSGCDASMNSRTSQATAKKGHQDPIPPGPNRTNSMLSRQPTFPSGTRKQKNKRACRWRHFMGVDTGRISTPTQRRDEGAPLDREAVSIECDSDSILTLISSGGRSVPSSLDPSKLVERPQFDDLRAYLPANLNASKLLEKEATRLIEAVRGRDKPPSFFSKGFFGEGTEEGYKELARLAERILSALSLCLLDNECINVESCKPLANRDRLKKLIQQAQVSRMNSGEEGERGDQTNNKQDAIFALVDYISAILARLLTQMANGKYWSDNVLAVLTQRVTKLKVLLLDMHANTLISCQAGEAALDRTDISSRLSNGILDEEECEEVLRMIDSETKEGLTTTASAEVARYCVDQNRNRSGIDVAIRYILLSLRFQNRSGLDGTSFEICSMVYATGFEDFKALLFQDSDLEYSASSDQDNLNTAYSSFKILTQTLEQVKRDVPARTTGSLQTTVEWRYGEARSDISSTNMEDDPCDLSRCHLNTAIMQSMEEIITVMIPLILTSPVAVANLTQFRSIMALTCDAKSDVQPFKEKDYSAFIRIYTNQFEADSKSWDVMRLSTAVRDGVFSRLTLISGRDAPKKSGKIANKMVKRVQDMENWVIDESGVTVTCQFQVCYIVLVAFLIAGGGLCIMAVGNRITGVDPSNLSTYLWVVAGFYLLVCKSRFVEEWPWSDFLHFRVRCRSVSELHAITGINEQFIMAKLLHDERGGSVLKTRGPYNKVFLQRDSNDGLSIDCPLHPTTLLLSGLIMLKVVTPRGHALVCLDARRGTDLKVVEHQGSQSQQHLICEDINRLQEQHGRRKSPEGIRLQLVTSKDLKWKRVQGLYKDMEAEYV
;
A
#
# COMPACT_ATOMS: atom_id res chain seq x y z
N MET A 1 33.18 -52.10 55.90
CA MET A 1 33.18 -50.88 56.75
C MET A 1 31.75 -50.48 57.04
N THR A 2 31.52 -49.62 58.03
CA THR A 2 30.23 -49.37 58.69
C THR A 2 29.17 -48.65 57.85
N ALA A 3 27.90 -49.05 58.05
CA ALA A 3 26.65 -48.31 57.75
C ALA A 3 26.19 -47.54 59.02
N PRO A 4 24.92 -47.07 59.24
CA PRO A 4 23.72 -46.87 58.40
C PRO A 4 23.44 -45.34 58.19
N LEU A 5 22.27 -44.69 57.99
CA LEU A 5 20.80 -44.89 58.14
C LEU A 5 20.05 -44.47 56.85
N PHE A 6 18.84 -44.95 56.48
CA PHE A 6 17.46 -44.79 57.04
C PHE A 6 16.92 -43.33 57.00
N GLU A 7 15.65 -43.05 56.66
CA GLU A 7 14.46 -43.92 56.54
C GLU A 7 13.48 -43.55 55.39
N ASN A 8 12.53 -44.45 55.09
CA ASN A 8 11.51 -44.37 54.04
C ASN A 8 10.30 -43.50 54.44
N HIS A 9 9.49 -43.10 53.44
CA HIS A 9 8.18 -43.74 53.32
C HIS A 9 7.68 -43.84 51.88
N LYS A 10 6.96 -44.92 51.60
CA LYS A 10 6.31 -45.27 50.33
C LYS A 10 4.84 -45.57 50.60
N LEU A 11 3.96 -45.31 49.65
CA LEU A 11 2.67 -45.97 49.52
C LEU A 11 2.29 -46.06 48.03
N ASP A 12 2.05 -47.28 47.56
CA ASP A 12 1.49 -47.57 46.23
C ASP A 12 -0.04 -47.54 46.28
N VAL A 13 -0.73 -47.67 45.13
CA VAL A 13 -1.66 -48.79 44.85
C VAL A 13 -2.26 -48.69 43.42
N GLU A 14 -1.91 -49.71 42.64
CA GLU A 14 -2.66 -50.46 41.61
C GLU A 14 -3.45 -49.83 40.45
N ASN A 15 -3.28 -50.49 39.30
CA ASN A 15 -4.08 -50.38 38.08
C ASN A 15 -5.50 -50.94 38.26
N SER A 16 -6.44 -50.52 37.41
CA SER A 16 -7.47 -51.43 36.87
C SER A 16 -7.85 -51.04 35.44
N SER A 17 -8.36 -52.01 34.66
CA SER A 17 -8.49 -51.88 33.21
C SER A 17 -9.85 -52.32 32.67
N SER A 18 -10.48 -51.49 31.83
CA SER A 18 -11.42 -51.91 30.79
C SER A 18 -11.48 -50.83 29.69
N GLY A 19 -11.65 -51.13 28.39
CA GLY A 19 -11.75 -52.45 27.75
C GLY A 19 -13.18 -52.85 27.41
N CYS A 20 -13.74 -52.24 26.36
CA CYS A 20 -14.98 -52.69 25.70
C CYS A 20 -14.99 -52.24 24.23
N ASP A 21 -14.77 -53.17 23.31
CA ASP A 21 -15.01 -52.96 21.88
C ASP A 21 -16.51 -53.03 21.54
N ALA A 22 -16.94 -52.27 20.54
CA ALA A 22 -18.24 -52.46 19.89
C ALA A 22 -18.18 -52.07 18.41
N SER A 23 -17.78 -53.01 17.55
CA SER A 23 -17.89 -52.86 16.08
C SER A 23 -19.22 -53.42 15.57
N MET A 24 -19.81 -52.82 14.54
CA MET A 24 -20.39 -53.60 13.43
C MET A 24 -20.69 -52.76 12.16
N ASN A 25 -19.87 -52.98 11.15
CA ASN A 25 -20.24 -53.25 9.75
C ASN A 25 -21.59 -52.75 9.18
N SER A 26 -21.48 -51.73 8.31
CA SER A 26 -21.96 -51.73 6.91
C SER A 26 -23.33 -52.34 6.53
N ARG A 27 -24.12 -51.59 5.74
CA ARG A 27 -24.75 -52.17 4.53
C ARG A 27 -25.09 -51.12 3.45
N THR A 28 -24.96 -51.56 2.20
CA THR A 28 -25.29 -50.81 0.98
C THR A 28 -26.73 -51.07 0.56
N SER A 29 -27.44 -50.06 0.04
CA SER A 29 -28.66 -50.29 -0.76
C SER A 29 -28.90 -49.16 -1.76
N GLN A 30 -29.43 -49.52 -2.93
CA GLN A 30 -29.51 -48.71 -4.15
C GLN A 30 -30.68 -47.70 -4.14
N ALA A 31 -30.70 -46.82 -5.15
CA ALA A 31 -31.73 -45.83 -5.37
C ALA A 31 -33.02 -46.38 -5.99
N THR A 32 -34.15 -45.71 -5.71
CA THR A 32 -35.38 -45.76 -6.52
C THR A 32 -35.99 -44.36 -6.62
N ALA A 33 -36.41 -43.95 -7.81
CA ALA A 33 -37.01 -42.63 -8.04
C ALA A 33 -38.54 -42.71 -8.14
N LYS A 34 -39.26 -41.66 -7.67
CA LYS A 34 -40.58 -41.30 -8.19
C LYS A 34 -41.01 -39.86 -7.84
N LYS A 35 -41.88 -39.34 -8.71
CA LYS A 35 -42.64 -38.08 -8.63
C LYS A 35 -43.22 -37.85 -7.21
N GLY A 36 -43.39 -36.64 -6.68
CA GLY A 36 -43.39 -35.33 -7.34
C GLY A 36 -44.76 -34.64 -7.15
N HIS A 37 -44.80 -33.59 -6.34
CA HIS A 37 -45.89 -32.63 -6.24
C HIS A 37 -45.32 -31.24 -5.99
N GLN A 38 -46.03 -30.22 -6.47
CA GLN A 38 -45.70 -28.80 -6.28
C GLN A 38 -46.78 -28.17 -5.40
N ASP A 39 -46.38 -27.25 -4.54
CA ASP A 39 -47.23 -26.14 -4.10
C ASP A 39 -46.35 -24.90 -3.87
N PRO A 40 -46.90 -23.67 -3.98
CA PRO A 40 -46.10 -22.46 -4.22
C PRO A 40 -45.57 -21.78 -2.95
N ILE A 41 -44.35 -21.26 -3.03
CA ILE A 41 -43.77 -20.32 -2.05
C ILE A 41 -43.98 -18.88 -2.59
N PRO A 42 -44.45 -17.92 -1.77
CA PRO A 42 -44.76 -16.56 -2.22
C PRO A 42 -43.51 -15.74 -2.61
N PRO A 43 -43.66 -14.71 -3.47
CA PRO A 43 -42.54 -13.90 -3.96
C PRO A 43 -41.96 -12.99 -2.88
N GLY A 44 -40.63 -12.99 -2.75
CA GLY A 44 -39.89 -11.98 -1.98
C GLY A 44 -39.92 -10.59 -2.64
N PRO A 45 -39.72 -9.51 -1.87
CA PRO A 45 -39.85 -8.14 -2.37
C PRO A 45 -38.79 -7.78 -3.42
N ASN A 46 -39.20 -6.96 -4.38
CA ASN A 46 -38.35 -6.53 -5.49
C ASN A 46 -37.13 -5.73 -5.03
N ARG A 47 -35.98 -5.95 -5.67
CA ARG A 47 -34.86 -4.99 -5.64
C ARG A 47 -35.32 -3.69 -6.30
N THR A 48 -35.47 -2.63 -5.50
CA THR A 48 -35.63 -1.27 -6.03
C THR A 48 -34.31 -0.79 -6.63
N ASN A 49 -34.40 -0.11 -7.78
CA ASN A 49 -33.22 0.39 -8.47
C ASN A 49 -32.63 1.58 -7.69
N SER A 50 -31.38 1.46 -7.23
CA SER A 50 -30.61 2.63 -6.78
C SER A 50 -30.20 3.48 -7.99
N MET A 51 -31.08 4.39 -8.40
CA MET A 51 -30.82 5.35 -9.47
C MET A 51 -29.89 6.46 -8.98
N LEU A 52 -28.57 6.24 -9.00
CA LEU A 52 -27.60 7.36 -8.98
C LEU A 52 -26.24 7.02 -9.64
N SER A 53 -26.23 6.21 -10.70
CA SER A 53 -25.03 6.01 -11.52
C SER A 53 -24.68 7.28 -12.32
N ARG A 54 -23.59 7.96 -11.95
CA ARG A 54 -23.00 9.08 -12.73
C ARG A 54 -21.48 9.05 -12.75
N GLN A 55 -20.95 8.48 -13.83
CA GLN A 55 -19.65 8.83 -14.43
C GLN A 55 -19.91 9.69 -15.69
N PRO A 56 -18.89 10.23 -16.39
CA PRO A 56 -17.54 10.62 -15.95
C PRO A 56 -17.16 12.05 -16.43
N THR A 57 -15.97 12.56 -16.07
CA THR A 57 -15.06 13.47 -16.84
C THR A 57 -14.00 14.09 -15.90
N PHE A 58 -12.74 14.41 -16.26
CA PHE A 58 -11.93 14.27 -17.50
C PHE A 58 -10.47 13.88 -17.13
N PRO A 59 -9.69 13.23 -18.01
CA PRO A 59 -8.25 13.00 -17.82
C PRO A 59 -7.38 14.21 -18.18
N SER A 60 -6.31 14.45 -17.42
CA SER A 60 -5.41 15.63 -17.49
C SER A 60 -4.30 15.54 -18.55
N GLY A 61 -4.65 15.30 -19.82
CA GLY A 61 -3.68 15.25 -20.93
C GLY A 61 -3.12 16.63 -21.34
N THR A 62 -1.81 16.84 -21.19
CA THR A 62 -1.11 18.14 -21.40
C THR A 62 -0.88 18.50 -22.88
N ARG A 63 -1.94 18.83 -23.62
CA ARG A 63 -1.83 19.17 -25.07
C ARG A 63 -1.68 20.68 -25.32
N LYS A 64 -0.46 21.13 -25.66
CA LYS A 64 -0.18 22.52 -26.11
C LYS A 64 -0.94 22.86 -27.40
N GLN A 65 -1.93 23.76 -27.35
CA GLN A 65 -2.50 24.39 -28.57
C GLN A 65 -2.84 25.87 -28.35
N LYS A 66 -2.83 26.66 -29.43
CA LYS A 66 -2.66 28.12 -29.39
C LYS A 66 -3.97 28.90 -29.17
N ASN A 67 -3.86 30.00 -28.43
CA ASN A 67 -4.90 31.02 -28.21
C ASN A 67 -5.71 31.40 -29.47
N LYS A 68 -7.03 31.49 -29.32
CA LYS A 68 -7.88 32.50 -30.00
C LYS A 68 -9.09 32.84 -29.13
N ARG A 69 -9.49 34.12 -29.13
CA ARG A 69 -10.49 34.70 -28.20
C ARG A 69 -11.92 34.54 -28.70
N ALA A 70 -12.87 34.29 -27.80
CA ALA A 70 -14.30 34.59 -28.01
C ALA A 70 -15.03 34.77 -26.67
N CYS A 71 -15.24 36.03 -26.24
CA CYS A 71 -16.04 36.35 -25.05
C CYS A 71 -17.34 37.06 -25.44
N ARG A 72 -18.50 36.43 -25.23
CA ARG A 72 -19.83 37.06 -25.21
C ARG A 72 -20.82 36.26 -24.35
N TRP A 73 -21.74 36.88 -23.62
CA TRP A 73 -21.75 38.20 -22.92
C TRP A 73 -22.96 38.11 -21.96
N ARG A 74 -22.89 38.61 -20.72
CA ARG A 74 -24.04 38.64 -19.78
C ARG A 74 -24.46 40.11 -19.57
N HIS A 75 -25.75 40.40 -19.55
CA HIS A 75 -26.32 41.73 -19.25
C HIS A 75 -26.63 41.83 -17.73
N PHE A 76 -26.13 42.88 -17.05
CA PHE A 76 -26.82 44.16 -16.72
C PHE A 76 -28.01 44.01 -15.76
N MET A 77 -28.22 44.82 -14.71
CA MET A 77 -27.58 46.03 -14.16
C MET A 77 -27.32 45.85 -12.63
N GLY A 78 -26.51 46.64 -11.92
CA GLY A 78 -25.63 47.75 -12.32
C GLY A 78 -25.10 48.57 -11.11
N VAL A 79 -24.07 49.39 -11.37
CA VAL A 79 -23.88 50.81 -10.93
C VAL A 79 -24.37 51.19 -9.52
N ASP A 80 -23.56 51.68 -8.57
CA ASP A 80 -22.10 51.85 -8.40
C ASP A 80 -21.84 52.09 -6.86
N THR A 81 -20.77 52.67 -6.26
CA THR A 81 -19.63 53.47 -6.74
C THR A 81 -18.36 53.30 -5.88
N GLY A 82 -17.19 53.24 -6.53
CA GLY A 82 -15.98 53.98 -6.13
C GLY A 82 -15.33 53.75 -4.75
N ARG A 83 -14.49 52.72 -4.62
CA ARG A 83 -13.18 52.87 -3.95
C ARG A 83 -12.13 51.90 -4.51
N ILE A 84 -10.91 52.41 -4.74
CA ILE A 84 -9.80 51.64 -5.33
C ILE A 84 -9.16 50.75 -4.25
N SER A 85 -9.02 49.46 -4.55
CA SER A 85 -8.16 48.52 -3.81
C SER A 85 -7.41 47.63 -4.81
N THR A 86 -6.28 47.08 -4.38
CA THR A 86 -5.34 46.34 -5.23
C THR A 86 -5.88 44.98 -5.69
N PRO A 87 -5.40 44.44 -6.83
CA PRO A 87 -5.89 43.18 -7.38
C PRO A 87 -5.35 41.98 -6.58
N THR A 88 -6.04 41.61 -5.49
CA THR A 88 -5.80 40.34 -4.81
C THR A 88 -6.08 39.20 -5.79
N GLN A 89 -5.04 38.44 -6.10
CA GLN A 89 -5.11 37.29 -6.99
C GLN A 89 -6.07 36.24 -6.40
N ARG A 90 -7.22 36.00 -7.06
CA ARG A 90 -8.08 34.86 -6.71
C ARG A 90 -7.25 33.58 -6.89
N ARG A 91 -7.03 32.85 -5.79
CA ARG A 91 -6.69 31.42 -5.86
C ARG A 91 -7.93 30.68 -6.37
N ASP A 92 -7.72 29.65 -7.19
CA ASP A 92 -8.76 28.67 -7.45
C ASP A 92 -8.90 27.80 -6.19
N GLU A 93 -10.08 27.82 -5.59
CA GLU A 93 -10.40 27.09 -4.37
C GLU A 93 -10.37 25.57 -4.65
N GLY A 94 -9.44 24.84 -4.02
CA GLY A 94 -9.29 23.38 -4.17
C GLY A 94 -8.06 22.89 -4.95
N ALA A 95 -7.18 23.77 -5.46
CA ALA A 95 -5.95 23.34 -6.13
C ALA A 95 -4.84 22.90 -5.14
N PRO A 96 -4.13 21.78 -5.35
CA PRO A 96 -3.05 21.32 -4.46
C PRO A 96 -1.92 22.34 -4.30
N LEU A 97 -1.51 22.57 -3.05
CA LEU A 97 -0.56 23.63 -2.68
C LEU A 97 0.90 23.19 -2.79
N ASP A 98 1.80 24.12 -3.11
CA ASP A 98 3.24 23.83 -3.14
C ASP A 98 3.82 23.72 -1.70
N ARG A 99 4.64 22.70 -1.47
CA ARG A 99 5.19 22.30 -0.16
C ARG A 99 6.22 23.29 0.39
N GLU A 100 6.83 24.07 -0.49
CA GLU A 100 7.90 25.03 -0.20
C GLU A 100 7.37 26.46 -0.06
N ALA A 101 6.21 26.76 -0.64
CA ALA A 101 5.57 28.09 -0.59
C ALA A 101 4.63 28.31 0.61
N VAL A 102 4.52 27.34 1.52
CA VAL A 102 3.59 27.37 2.67
C VAL A 102 4.36 27.25 3.98
N SER A 103 4.21 28.26 4.84
CA SER A 103 4.61 28.24 6.24
C SER A 103 3.53 27.57 7.10
N ILE A 104 3.92 26.64 7.96
CA ILE A 104 3.01 25.94 8.88
C ILE A 104 2.78 26.82 10.11
N GLU A 105 1.65 27.54 10.14
CA GLU A 105 1.25 28.43 11.25
C GLU A 105 0.58 27.66 12.39
N CYS A 106 1.36 26.90 13.16
CA CYS A 106 0.88 26.29 14.41
C CYS A 106 0.91 27.29 15.58
N ASP A 107 -0.25 27.51 16.17
CA ASP A 107 -0.48 28.36 17.35
C ASP A 107 -0.75 27.50 18.61
N SER A 108 -0.10 27.85 19.71
CA SER A 108 -0.22 27.12 20.98
C SER A 108 -1.58 27.35 21.64
N ASP A 109 -2.14 28.56 21.55
CA ASP A 109 -3.40 28.90 22.21
C ASP A 109 -4.58 28.19 21.52
N SER A 110 -4.55 28.10 20.19
CA SER A 110 -5.49 27.31 19.40
C SER A 110 -5.45 25.82 19.77
N ILE A 111 -4.25 25.23 19.85
CA ILE A 111 -4.06 23.82 20.24
C ILE A 111 -4.55 23.57 21.67
N LEU A 112 -4.17 24.42 22.64
CA LEU A 112 -4.62 24.29 24.04
C LEU A 112 -6.13 24.51 24.20
N THR A 113 -6.74 25.35 23.35
CA THR A 113 -8.19 25.55 23.31
C THR A 113 -8.94 24.31 22.82
N LEU A 114 -8.39 23.58 21.83
CA LEU A 114 -8.94 22.30 21.38
C LEU A 114 -8.79 21.21 22.44
N ILE A 115 -7.62 21.12 23.09
CA ILE A 115 -7.38 20.20 24.22
C ILE A 115 -8.38 20.47 25.36
N SER A 116 -8.68 21.74 25.62
CA SER A 116 -9.64 22.23 26.63
C SER A 116 -11.10 22.32 26.11
N SER A 117 -11.46 21.51 25.11
CA SER A 117 -12.84 21.40 24.61
C SER A 117 -13.64 20.26 25.26
N GLY A 118 -12.96 19.20 25.73
CA GLY A 118 -13.55 18.22 26.65
C GLY A 118 -13.86 18.90 28.00
N GLY A 119 -14.96 18.51 28.64
CA GLY A 119 -15.51 19.19 29.81
C GLY A 119 -16.34 20.45 29.50
N ARG A 120 -16.47 20.85 28.23
CA ARG A 120 -17.43 21.92 27.87
C ARG A 120 -18.86 21.38 27.87
N SER A 121 -19.75 22.15 28.49
CA SER A 121 -21.17 21.82 28.61
C SER A 121 -22.01 22.26 27.41
N VAL A 122 -22.98 21.44 27.03
CA VAL A 122 -24.06 21.74 26.07
C VAL A 122 -25.37 21.93 26.84
N PRO A 123 -26.17 22.99 26.59
CA PRO A 123 -27.50 23.14 27.20
C PRO A 123 -28.48 22.05 26.74
N SER A 124 -29.18 21.42 27.69
CA SER A 124 -30.24 20.47 27.35
C SER A 124 -31.47 21.17 26.77
N SER A 125 -32.01 20.63 25.68
CA SER A 125 -33.22 21.14 25.00
C SER A 125 -34.51 20.94 25.79
N LEU A 126 -34.51 20.08 26.80
CA LEU A 126 -35.65 19.89 27.72
C LEU A 126 -35.60 20.83 28.94
N ASP A 127 -34.43 21.36 29.27
CA ASP A 127 -34.19 22.16 30.47
C ASP A 127 -32.85 22.92 30.31
N PRO A 128 -32.86 24.22 29.96
CA PRO A 128 -31.63 24.99 29.75
C PRO A 128 -30.73 25.11 30.99
N SER A 129 -31.22 24.76 32.19
CA SER A 129 -30.40 24.70 33.41
C SER A 129 -29.63 23.38 33.55
N LYS A 130 -30.02 22.34 32.81
CA LYS A 130 -29.31 21.05 32.76
C LYS A 130 -28.28 21.07 31.65
N LEU A 131 -27.04 21.26 32.06
CA LEU A 131 -25.86 21.20 31.22
C LEU A 131 -25.42 19.73 31.06
N VAL A 132 -25.28 19.28 29.81
CA VAL A 132 -24.70 17.97 29.46
C VAL A 132 -23.22 18.18 29.14
N GLU A 133 -22.34 17.63 29.96
CA GLU A 133 -20.89 17.76 29.81
C GLU A 133 -20.35 16.85 28.68
N ARG A 134 -19.52 17.40 27.78
CA ARG A 134 -18.82 16.59 26.76
C ARG A 134 -17.68 15.80 27.43
N PRO A 135 -17.57 14.48 27.24
CA PRO A 135 -16.57 13.65 27.94
C PRO A 135 -15.14 14.06 27.57
N GLN A 136 -14.23 14.00 28.54
CA GLN A 136 -12.82 14.33 28.31
C GLN A 136 -12.03 13.09 27.87
N PHE A 137 -11.85 12.93 26.55
CA PHE A 137 -10.92 11.94 26.00
C PHE A 137 -9.49 12.22 26.45
N ASP A 138 -8.70 11.15 26.64
CA ASP A 138 -7.32 11.23 27.14
C ASP A 138 -7.13 11.93 28.50
N ASP A 139 -8.14 11.89 29.37
CA ASP A 139 -8.03 12.44 30.73
C ASP A 139 -6.88 11.79 31.52
N LEU A 140 -6.20 12.63 32.30
CA LEU A 140 -5.03 12.35 33.13
C LEU A 140 -5.39 12.33 34.63
N ARG A 141 -6.56 12.88 35.03
CA ARG A 141 -6.95 13.11 36.43
C ARG A 141 -7.01 11.83 37.27
N ALA A 142 -7.28 10.68 36.66
CA ALA A 142 -7.29 9.38 37.34
C ALA A 142 -5.89 8.82 37.65
N TYR A 143 -4.85 9.31 36.98
CA TYR A 143 -3.48 8.74 37.00
C TYR A 143 -2.43 9.68 37.59
N LEU A 144 -2.72 10.98 37.69
CA LEU A 144 -1.80 11.96 38.26
C LEU A 144 -1.89 11.99 39.79
N PRO A 145 -0.75 11.91 40.51
CA PRO A 145 -0.71 12.24 41.93
C PRO A 145 -1.11 13.72 42.12
N ALA A 146 -1.74 14.03 43.26
CA ALA A 146 -2.39 15.33 43.53
C ALA A 146 -1.46 16.56 43.53
N ASN A 147 -0.14 16.39 43.37
CA ASN A 147 0.84 17.46 43.23
C ASN A 147 1.18 17.82 41.76
N LEU A 148 0.77 17.02 40.77
CA LEU A 148 1.02 17.27 39.35
C LEU A 148 -0.20 17.87 38.65
N ASN A 149 0.02 18.95 37.91
CA ASN A 149 -1.03 19.66 37.19
C ASN A 149 -1.09 19.20 35.72
N ALA A 150 -2.21 18.59 35.32
CA ALA A 150 -2.46 18.09 33.97
C ALA A 150 -2.24 19.13 32.87
N SER A 151 -2.78 20.35 33.04
CA SER A 151 -2.67 21.44 32.06
C SER A 151 -1.23 21.83 31.79
N LYS A 152 -0.37 21.89 32.82
CA LYS A 152 1.06 22.22 32.67
C LYS A 152 1.85 21.14 31.93
N LEU A 153 1.44 19.88 32.04
CA LEU A 153 2.05 18.78 31.28
C LEU A 153 1.65 18.88 29.79
N LEU A 154 0.36 19.13 29.52
CA LEU A 154 -0.16 19.34 28.16
C LEU A 154 0.43 20.58 27.47
N GLU A 155 0.61 21.69 28.20
CA GLU A 155 1.26 22.93 27.74
C GLU A 155 2.73 22.70 27.34
N LYS A 156 3.50 22.02 28.20
CA LYS A 156 4.88 21.63 27.91
C LYS A 156 4.97 20.71 26.70
N GLU A 157 4.05 19.76 26.58
CA GLU A 157 4.02 18.78 25.49
C GLU A 157 3.64 19.41 24.15
N ALA A 158 2.62 20.29 24.13
CA ALA A 158 2.24 21.06 22.95
C ALA A 158 3.42 21.91 22.46
N THR A 159 4.08 22.63 23.37
CA THR A 159 5.26 23.45 23.06
C THR A 159 6.36 22.62 22.38
N ARG A 160 6.69 21.46 22.95
CA ARG A 160 7.70 20.53 22.42
C ARG A 160 7.37 20.03 21.00
N LEU A 161 6.11 19.71 20.73
CA LEU A 161 5.66 19.26 19.40
C LEU A 161 5.62 20.42 18.38
N ILE A 162 5.23 21.62 18.80
CA ILE A 162 5.26 22.83 17.97
C ILE A 162 6.72 23.20 17.61
N GLU A 163 7.66 23.14 18.55
CA GLU A 163 9.09 23.29 18.28
C GLU A 163 9.62 22.23 17.32
N ALA A 164 9.21 20.97 17.50
CA ALA A 164 9.56 19.88 16.61
C ALA A 164 9.08 20.14 15.17
N VAL A 165 7.88 20.69 14.96
CA VAL A 165 7.35 21.06 13.63
C VAL A 165 8.07 22.27 13.05
N ARG A 166 8.31 23.32 13.85
CA ARG A 166 8.95 24.58 13.40
C ARG A 166 10.40 24.36 12.93
N GLY A 167 11.13 23.40 13.51
CA GLY A 167 12.52 23.08 13.16
C GLY A 167 12.70 22.32 11.83
N ARG A 168 12.02 22.72 10.75
CA ARG A 168 11.91 21.95 9.48
C ARG A 168 13.25 21.49 8.89
N ASP A 169 14.30 22.30 8.99
CA ASP A 169 15.62 22.04 8.41
C ASP A 169 16.59 21.30 9.36
N LYS A 170 16.22 21.16 10.64
CA LYS A 170 16.98 20.39 11.64
C LYS A 170 16.16 19.16 12.03
N PRO A 171 16.41 17.96 11.46
CA PRO A 171 15.73 16.73 11.89
C PRO A 171 15.89 16.50 13.40
N PRO A 172 14.93 15.85 14.07
CA PRO A 172 15.10 15.46 15.47
C PRO A 172 16.15 14.35 15.57
N SER A 173 16.99 14.43 16.58
CA SER A 173 17.92 13.35 16.97
C SER A 173 17.36 12.62 18.18
N PHE A 174 17.35 11.28 18.17
CA PHE A 174 17.07 10.52 19.38
C PHE A 174 18.28 10.57 20.33
N PHE A 175 18.04 10.72 21.64
CA PHE A 175 19.07 10.73 22.67
C PHE A 175 18.52 10.14 23.98
N SER A 176 19.17 9.08 24.47
CA SER A 176 18.74 8.26 25.62
C SER A 176 19.58 8.46 26.88
N LYS A 177 20.34 9.57 26.94
CA LYS A 177 21.39 9.80 27.96
C LYS A 177 22.45 8.68 28.02
N GLY A 178 22.60 7.92 26.92
CA GLY A 178 23.53 6.79 26.82
C GLY A 178 22.98 5.43 27.29
N PHE A 179 21.69 5.31 27.67
CA PHE A 179 21.08 4.06 28.14
C PHE A 179 21.35 2.87 27.21
N PHE A 180 21.20 3.05 25.89
CA PHE A 180 21.37 1.97 24.92
C PHE A 180 22.82 1.67 24.50
N GLY A 181 23.77 2.57 24.77
CA GLY A 181 25.18 2.42 24.39
C GLY A 181 25.43 2.08 22.90
N GLU A 182 26.28 1.08 22.66
CA GLU A 182 26.67 0.62 21.32
C GLU A 182 25.60 -0.26 20.66
N GLY A 183 25.55 -0.22 19.32
CA GLY A 183 24.73 -1.12 18.50
C GLY A 183 25.05 -2.60 18.72
N THR A 184 24.33 -3.24 19.64
CA THR A 184 24.58 -4.59 20.18
C THR A 184 23.27 -5.36 20.31
N GLU A 185 23.34 -6.70 20.40
CA GLU A 185 22.16 -7.56 20.55
C GLU A 185 21.30 -7.19 21.77
N GLU A 186 21.92 -6.82 22.90
CA GLU A 186 21.16 -6.41 24.09
C GLU A 186 20.55 -5.02 23.96
N GLY A 187 21.23 -4.08 23.29
CA GLY A 187 20.62 -2.78 22.93
C GLY A 187 19.41 -2.94 22.00
N TYR A 188 19.46 -3.91 21.08
CA TYR A 188 18.33 -4.32 20.26
C TYR A 188 17.19 -4.94 21.10
N LYS A 189 17.49 -5.86 22.03
CA LYS A 189 16.50 -6.44 22.95
C LYS A 189 15.83 -5.39 23.85
N GLU A 190 16.60 -4.47 24.42
CA GLU A 190 16.05 -3.34 25.18
C GLU A 190 15.09 -2.50 24.34
N LEU A 191 15.40 -2.24 23.06
CA LEU A 191 14.53 -1.44 22.19
C LEU A 191 13.16 -2.12 22.00
N ALA A 192 13.15 -3.45 21.83
CA ALA A 192 11.92 -4.23 21.79
C ALA A 192 11.17 -4.24 23.13
N ARG A 193 11.87 -4.36 24.28
CA ARG A 193 11.28 -4.26 25.63
C ARG A 193 10.63 -2.89 25.85
N LEU A 194 11.30 -1.79 25.46
CA LEU A 194 10.75 -0.44 25.59
C LEU A 194 9.53 -0.26 24.66
N ALA A 195 9.61 -0.72 23.42
CA ALA A 195 8.51 -0.64 22.47
C ALA A 195 7.27 -1.42 22.94
N GLU A 196 7.45 -2.60 23.53
CA GLU A 196 6.36 -3.40 24.10
C GLU A 196 5.73 -2.77 25.36
N ARG A 197 6.54 -2.14 26.23
CA ARG A 197 6.03 -1.38 27.38
C ARG A 197 5.22 -0.14 26.94
N ILE A 198 5.67 0.59 25.91
CA ILE A 198 4.92 1.71 25.32
C ILE A 198 3.64 1.20 24.63
N LEU A 199 3.69 0.06 23.94
CA LEU A 199 2.52 -0.55 23.29
C LEU A 199 1.46 -0.97 24.31
N SER A 200 1.86 -1.50 25.47
CA SER A 200 0.93 -1.81 26.57
C SER A 200 0.29 -0.54 27.15
N ALA A 201 1.04 0.56 27.28
CA ALA A 201 0.48 1.86 27.66
C ALA A 201 -0.48 2.43 26.60
N LEU A 202 -0.22 2.19 25.31
CA LEU A 202 -1.15 2.54 24.23
C LEU A 202 -2.44 1.72 24.30
N SER A 203 -2.38 0.44 24.68
CA SER A 203 -3.58 -0.37 24.92
C SER A 203 -4.43 0.17 26.08
N LEU A 204 -3.83 0.74 27.13
CA LEU A 204 -4.59 1.44 28.18
C LEU A 204 -5.23 2.75 27.67
N CYS A 205 -4.48 3.54 26.88
CA CYS A 205 -5.01 4.74 26.19
C CYS A 205 -6.21 4.43 25.28
N LEU A 206 -6.26 3.23 24.69
CA LEU A 206 -7.38 2.74 23.89
C LEU A 206 -8.53 2.21 24.77
N LEU A 207 -8.21 1.48 25.85
CA LEU A 207 -9.17 0.97 26.83
C LEU A 207 -10.01 2.10 27.44
N ASP A 208 -9.37 3.12 27.99
CA ASP A 208 -10.04 4.27 28.61
C ASP A 208 -10.99 5.01 27.63
N ASN A 209 -10.56 5.18 26.38
CA ASN A 209 -11.36 5.87 25.37
C ASN A 209 -12.52 4.98 24.87
N GLU A 210 -12.37 3.65 24.90
CA GLU A 210 -13.48 2.70 24.65
C GLU A 210 -14.52 2.74 25.79
N CYS A 211 -14.09 2.91 27.05
CA CYS A 211 -15.02 3.13 28.17
C CYS A 211 -15.86 4.40 27.95
N ILE A 212 -15.25 5.50 27.50
CA ILE A 212 -15.96 6.73 27.13
C ILE A 212 -16.98 6.47 26.01
N ASN A 213 -16.61 5.71 24.97
CA ASN A 213 -17.53 5.34 23.88
C ASN A 213 -18.73 4.55 24.42
N VAL A 214 -18.48 3.57 25.28
CA VAL A 214 -19.51 2.71 25.88
C VAL A 214 -20.49 3.49 26.75
N GLU A 215 -20.01 4.46 27.54
CA GLU A 215 -20.88 5.30 28.39
C GLU A 215 -21.56 6.46 27.64
N SER A 216 -20.91 7.05 26.63
CA SER A 216 -21.33 8.32 26.01
C SER A 216 -21.89 8.20 24.58
N CYS A 217 -21.63 7.11 23.86
CA CYS A 217 -22.04 6.94 22.47
C CYS A 217 -22.43 5.49 22.14
N LYS A 218 -23.66 5.12 22.52
CA LYS A 218 -24.24 3.77 22.33
C LYS A 218 -24.06 3.17 20.92
N PRO A 219 -24.13 3.93 19.80
CA PRO A 219 -23.86 3.36 18.48
C PRO A 219 -22.41 2.93 18.24
N LEU A 220 -21.41 3.60 18.85
CA LEU A 220 -19.99 3.23 18.78
C LEU A 220 -19.62 2.08 19.74
N ALA A 221 -20.41 1.86 20.78
CA ALA A 221 -20.08 1.00 21.91
C ALA A 221 -19.85 -0.48 21.50
N ASN A 222 -18.60 -0.97 21.60
CA ASN A 222 -18.30 -2.38 21.34
C ASN A 222 -17.80 -3.12 22.59
N ARG A 223 -18.70 -3.93 23.19
CA ARG A 223 -18.42 -4.78 24.37
C ARG A 223 -17.32 -5.83 24.13
N ASP A 224 -17.22 -6.39 22.92
CA ASP A 224 -16.20 -7.38 22.59
C ASP A 224 -14.81 -6.75 22.43
N ARG A 225 -14.75 -5.54 21.87
CA ARG A 225 -13.53 -4.72 21.80
C ARG A 225 -13.08 -4.29 23.19
N LEU A 226 -14.00 -3.82 24.03
CA LEU A 226 -13.72 -3.49 25.43
C LEU A 226 -13.18 -4.71 26.22
N LYS A 227 -13.84 -5.88 26.13
CA LYS A 227 -13.34 -7.14 26.72
C LYS A 227 -11.94 -7.50 26.25
N LYS A 228 -11.64 -7.39 24.95
CA LYS A 228 -10.30 -7.69 24.39
C LYS A 228 -9.24 -6.72 24.92
N LEU A 229 -9.56 -5.45 25.09
CA LEU A 229 -8.65 -4.44 25.65
C LEU A 229 -8.37 -4.70 27.14
N ILE A 230 -9.40 -5.05 27.93
CA ILE A 230 -9.23 -5.47 29.34
C ILE A 230 -8.36 -6.74 29.42
N GLN A 231 -8.62 -7.75 28.58
CA GLN A 231 -7.83 -8.98 28.55
C GLN A 231 -6.36 -8.71 28.17
N GLN A 232 -6.11 -7.83 27.20
CA GLN A 232 -4.75 -7.42 26.82
C GLN A 232 -4.03 -6.69 27.97
N ALA A 233 -4.71 -5.79 28.67
CA ALA A 233 -4.17 -5.09 29.84
C ALA A 233 -3.84 -6.07 30.99
N GLN A 234 -4.74 -7.02 31.28
CA GLN A 234 -4.53 -8.06 32.30
C GLN A 234 -3.34 -8.99 31.94
N VAL A 235 -3.19 -9.37 30.66
CA VAL A 235 -2.03 -10.17 30.21
C VAL A 235 -0.72 -9.38 30.28
N SER A 236 -0.71 -8.10 29.86
CA SER A 236 0.46 -7.22 30.03
C SER A 236 0.87 -7.09 31.51
N ARG A 237 -0.09 -7.08 32.44
CA ARG A 237 0.18 -7.07 33.89
C ARG A 237 0.80 -8.38 34.40
N MET A 238 0.34 -9.53 33.92
CA MET A 238 0.95 -10.82 34.31
C MET A 238 2.39 -10.95 33.78
N ASN A 239 2.65 -10.46 32.56
CA ASN A 239 3.97 -10.51 31.93
C ASN A 239 4.96 -9.44 32.45
N SER A 240 4.54 -8.54 33.36
CA SER A 240 5.39 -7.48 33.94
C SER A 240 5.64 -7.64 35.44
N GLY A 241 5.30 -8.81 36.01
CA GLY A 241 5.75 -9.19 37.35
C GLY A 241 7.21 -9.66 37.38
N GLU A 242 7.91 -9.32 38.45
CA GLU A 242 9.22 -9.89 38.86
C GLU A 242 10.49 -9.52 38.04
N GLU A 243 10.66 -8.27 37.62
CA GLU A 243 12.00 -7.68 37.44
C GLU A 243 12.41 -6.85 38.66
N GLY A 244 13.26 -7.41 39.53
CA GLY A 244 13.78 -6.76 40.75
C GLY A 244 14.91 -5.76 40.49
N GLU A 245 14.65 -4.73 39.67
CA GLU A 245 15.66 -3.74 39.27
C GLU A 245 16.14 -2.84 40.41
N ARG A 246 17.44 -2.50 40.42
CA ARG A 246 17.97 -1.47 41.33
C ARG A 246 17.56 -0.09 40.83
N GLY A 247 17.02 0.76 41.71
CA GLY A 247 16.36 2.03 41.36
C GLY A 247 17.14 3.00 40.45
N ASP A 248 18.47 2.93 40.42
CA ASP A 248 19.31 3.75 39.54
C ASP A 248 19.25 3.30 38.06
N GLN A 249 19.08 1.99 37.81
CA GLN A 249 18.78 1.46 36.47
C GLN A 249 17.36 1.84 36.04
N THR A 250 16.40 1.77 36.98
CA THR A 250 14.98 2.08 36.73
C THR A 250 14.77 3.50 36.22
N ASN A 251 15.47 4.49 36.81
CA ASN A 251 15.44 5.89 36.36
C ASN A 251 15.96 6.04 34.91
N ASN A 252 17.10 5.43 34.58
CA ASN A 252 17.68 5.50 33.24
C ASN A 252 16.80 4.80 32.18
N LYS A 253 16.22 3.64 32.52
CA LYS A 253 15.24 2.91 31.70
C LYS A 253 14.00 3.77 31.42
N GLN A 254 13.52 4.51 32.43
CA GLN A 254 12.39 5.42 32.31
C GLN A 254 12.68 6.66 31.45
N ASP A 255 13.86 7.28 31.61
CA ASP A 255 14.32 8.38 30.75
C ASP A 255 14.41 7.93 29.27
N ALA A 256 14.93 6.72 29.01
CA ALA A 256 15.01 6.16 27.66
C ALA A 256 13.63 5.87 27.04
N ILE A 257 12.66 5.38 27.83
CA ILE A 257 11.27 5.22 27.39
C ILE A 257 10.67 6.58 27.00
N PHE A 258 10.84 7.61 27.84
CA PHE A 258 10.32 8.95 27.55
C PHE A 258 11.00 9.59 26.33
N ALA A 259 12.31 9.42 26.16
CA ALA A 259 13.02 9.83 24.94
C ALA A 259 12.50 9.13 23.67
N LEU A 260 12.11 7.86 23.76
CA LEU A 260 11.59 7.08 22.62
C LEU A 260 10.18 7.54 22.24
N VAL A 261 9.31 7.74 23.23
CA VAL A 261 7.99 8.37 23.03
C VAL A 261 8.13 9.78 22.45
N ASP A 262 9.07 10.58 22.95
CA ASP A 262 9.36 11.94 22.47
C ASP A 262 9.81 11.95 21.02
N TYR A 263 10.67 11.01 20.64
CA TYR A 263 11.21 10.94 19.29
C TYR A 263 10.17 10.43 18.27
N ILE A 264 9.43 9.36 18.60
CA ILE A 264 8.32 8.85 17.78
C ILE A 264 7.32 9.97 17.48
N SER A 265 6.89 10.68 18.50
CA SER A 265 5.90 11.76 18.37
C SER A 265 6.44 13.00 17.66
N ALA A 266 7.72 13.37 17.83
CA ALA A 266 8.34 14.44 17.07
C ALA A 266 8.41 14.13 15.56
N ILE A 267 8.69 12.89 15.18
CA ILE A 267 8.68 12.45 13.78
C ILE A 267 7.25 12.39 13.23
N LEU A 268 6.28 11.86 13.98
CA LEU A 268 4.86 11.84 13.57
C LEU A 268 4.28 13.24 13.39
N ALA A 269 4.58 14.18 14.29
CA ALA A 269 4.17 15.58 14.16
C ALA A 269 4.67 16.19 12.84
N ARG A 270 5.97 16.01 12.53
CA ARG A 270 6.57 16.47 11.26
C ARG A 270 6.00 15.81 10.03
N LEU A 271 5.62 14.54 10.11
CA LEU A 271 5.01 13.82 8.99
C LEU A 271 3.60 14.34 8.73
N LEU A 272 2.74 14.34 9.75
CA LEU A 272 1.35 14.79 9.66
C LEU A 272 1.25 16.23 9.15
N THR A 273 2.03 17.17 9.68
CA THR A 273 2.04 18.57 9.21
C THR A 273 2.69 18.77 7.84
N GLN A 274 3.28 17.74 7.23
CA GLN A 274 3.80 17.75 5.86
C GLN A 274 2.97 16.89 4.88
N MET A 275 1.89 16.26 5.33
CA MET A 275 0.96 15.51 4.47
C MET A 275 -0.16 16.37 3.88
N ALA A 276 -0.69 17.30 4.67
CA ALA A 276 -1.75 18.22 4.26
C ALA A 276 -1.55 19.60 4.89
N ASN A 277 -2.11 20.62 4.26
CA ASN A 277 -2.18 21.98 4.75
C ASN A 277 -3.60 22.31 5.26
N GLY A 278 -3.68 23.26 6.19
CA GLY A 278 -4.92 23.83 6.70
C GLY A 278 -4.96 23.83 8.23
N LYS A 279 -5.40 24.94 8.83
CA LYS A 279 -5.35 25.12 10.29
C LYS A 279 -6.17 24.07 11.04
N TYR A 280 -7.31 23.66 10.48
CA TYR A 280 -8.12 22.58 11.05
C TYR A 280 -7.34 21.26 11.14
N TRP A 281 -6.60 20.89 10.10
CA TRP A 281 -5.74 19.70 10.12
C TRP A 281 -4.60 19.85 11.14
N SER A 282 -3.79 20.91 11.03
CA SER A 282 -2.61 21.09 11.90
C SER A 282 -2.95 21.08 13.39
N ASP A 283 -4.02 21.79 13.76
CA ASP A 283 -4.33 22.01 15.17
C ASP A 283 -4.98 20.77 15.78
N ASN A 284 -5.83 20.03 15.03
CA ASN A 284 -6.41 18.77 15.52
C ASN A 284 -5.34 17.67 15.66
N VAL A 285 -4.48 17.45 14.65
CA VAL A 285 -3.48 16.38 14.74
C VAL A 285 -2.45 16.64 15.83
N LEU A 286 -2.06 17.91 16.05
CA LEU A 286 -1.16 18.27 17.16
C LEU A 286 -1.86 18.24 18.52
N ALA A 287 -3.12 18.67 18.64
CA ALA A 287 -3.87 18.58 19.89
C ALA A 287 -4.06 17.11 20.35
N VAL A 288 -4.46 16.23 19.44
CA VAL A 288 -4.64 14.81 19.75
C VAL A 288 -3.30 14.13 20.04
N LEU A 289 -2.26 14.40 19.25
CA LEU A 289 -0.92 13.85 19.51
C LEU A 289 -0.37 14.33 20.86
N THR A 290 -0.58 15.60 21.23
CA THR A 290 -0.24 16.16 22.54
C THR A 290 -0.95 15.40 23.67
N GLN A 291 -2.27 15.25 23.57
CA GLN A 291 -3.09 14.52 24.55
C GLN A 291 -2.59 13.07 24.72
N ARG A 292 -2.49 12.33 23.61
CA ARG A 292 -2.11 10.91 23.60
C ARG A 292 -0.70 10.70 24.13
N VAL A 293 0.26 11.55 23.74
CA VAL A 293 1.67 11.46 24.21
C VAL A 293 1.78 11.82 25.69
N THR A 294 1.08 12.85 26.16
CA THR A 294 1.06 13.20 27.58
C THR A 294 0.49 12.04 28.41
N LYS A 295 -0.61 11.43 27.95
CA LYS A 295 -1.22 10.28 28.63
C LYS A 295 -0.32 9.06 28.64
N LEU A 296 0.30 8.70 27.51
CA LEU A 296 1.29 7.62 27.44
C LEU A 296 2.39 7.80 28.49
N LYS A 297 3.00 9.00 28.60
CA LYS A 297 4.05 9.27 29.59
C LYS A 297 3.55 9.13 31.02
N VAL A 298 2.35 9.61 31.34
CA VAL A 298 1.75 9.49 32.68
C VAL A 298 1.47 8.03 33.02
N LEU A 299 0.89 7.25 32.09
CA LEU A 299 0.62 5.83 32.29
C LEU A 299 1.91 5.03 32.53
N LEU A 300 3.00 5.40 31.85
CA LEU A 300 4.31 4.76 31.95
C LEU A 300 5.07 5.04 33.26
N LEU A 301 4.64 6.01 34.09
CA LEU A 301 5.19 6.30 35.42
C LEU A 301 5.05 5.09 36.36
N ASP A 302 3.82 4.58 36.52
CA ASP A 302 3.51 3.35 37.25
C ASP A 302 2.53 2.51 36.41
N MET A 303 3.11 1.69 35.54
CA MET A 303 2.33 0.86 34.63
C MET A 303 1.41 -0.14 35.38
N HIS A 304 1.76 -0.56 36.60
CA HIS A 304 1.01 -1.59 37.34
C HIS A 304 -0.22 -1.01 38.04
N ALA A 305 -0.06 0.13 38.73
CA ALA A 305 -1.19 0.85 39.32
C ALA A 305 -2.14 1.39 38.25
N ASN A 306 -1.59 1.97 37.18
CA ASN A 306 -2.40 2.53 36.09
C ASN A 306 -3.19 1.45 35.33
N THR A 307 -2.61 0.25 35.14
CA THR A 307 -3.34 -0.91 34.58
C THR A 307 -4.53 -1.31 35.45
N LEU A 308 -4.39 -1.33 36.77
CA LEU A 308 -5.49 -1.64 37.68
C LEU A 308 -6.64 -0.64 37.56
N ILE A 309 -6.32 0.66 37.46
CA ILE A 309 -7.31 1.73 37.33
C ILE A 309 -8.08 1.61 36.01
N SER A 310 -7.40 1.45 34.87
CA SER A 310 -8.05 1.24 33.57
C SER A 310 -8.90 -0.03 33.53
N CYS A 311 -8.42 -1.15 34.09
CA CYS A 311 -9.19 -2.40 34.14
C CYS A 311 -10.46 -2.25 34.98
N GLN A 312 -10.39 -1.64 36.17
CA GLN A 312 -11.56 -1.40 37.03
C GLN A 312 -12.58 -0.46 36.37
N ALA A 313 -12.12 0.56 35.64
CA ALA A 313 -13.00 1.42 34.84
C ALA A 313 -13.69 0.65 33.71
N GLY A 314 -12.95 -0.21 32.99
CA GLY A 314 -13.50 -1.06 31.92
C GLY A 314 -14.47 -2.12 32.41
N GLU A 315 -14.19 -2.75 33.55
CA GLU A 315 -15.09 -3.71 34.21
C GLU A 315 -16.38 -3.00 34.66
N ALA A 316 -16.29 -1.83 35.30
CA ALA A 316 -17.46 -1.04 35.67
C ALA A 316 -18.28 -0.56 34.46
N ALA A 317 -17.65 -0.18 33.34
CA ALA A 317 -18.33 0.18 32.10
C ALA A 317 -19.01 -1.03 31.43
N LEU A 318 -18.42 -2.23 31.55
CA LEU A 318 -19.05 -3.48 31.10
C LEU A 318 -20.29 -3.83 31.93
N ASP A 319 -20.23 -3.70 33.26
CA ASP A 319 -21.35 -4.03 34.16
C ASP A 319 -22.53 -3.05 34.03
N ARG A 320 -22.26 -1.79 33.67
CA ARG A 320 -23.29 -0.75 33.45
C ARG A 320 -24.10 -0.91 32.15
N THR A 321 -23.72 -1.82 31.25
CA THR A 321 -24.14 -1.74 29.83
C THR A 321 -24.67 -3.06 29.27
N ASP A 322 -26.00 -3.17 29.09
CA ASP A 322 -26.65 -4.36 28.49
C ASP A 322 -26.51 -4.48 26.95
N ILE A 323 -25.84 -3.53 26.29
CA ILE A 323 -25.92 -3.33 24.84
C ILE A 323 -25.03 -4.32 24.07
N SER A 324 -25.62 -5.33 23.43
CA SER A 324 -24.95 -6.09 22.36
C SER A 324 -24.60 -5.15 21.20
N SER A 325 -23.35 -5.21 20.71
CA SER A 325 -22.87 -4.35 19.62
C SER A 325 -23.59 -4.65 18.28
N ARG A 326 -23.71 -3.61 17.44
CA ARG A 326 -24.18 -3.72 16.05
C ARG A 326 -23.09 -3.58 14.99
N LEU A 327 -21.94 -3.02 15.36
CA LEU A 327 -20.79 -2.76 14.48
C LEU A 327 -19.70 -3.83 14.62
N SER A 328 -18.66 -3.75 13.77
CA SER A 328 -17.63 -4.77 13.70
C SER A 328 -16.67 -4.72 14.90
N ASN A 329 -15.81 -5.74 14.97
CA ASN A 329 -14.75 -5.87 15.96
C ASN A 329 -13.44 -5.16 15.57
N GLY A 330 -13.51 -4.20 14.64
CA GLY A 330 -12.36 -3.53 14.02
C GLY A 330 -11.83 -2.28 14.74
N ILE A 331 -10.90 -1.64 14.05
CA ILE A 331 -10.58 -0.22 14.22
C ILE A 331 -11.60 0.54 13.35
N LEU A 332 -12.15 1.64 13.87
CA LEU A 332 -13.19 2.42 13.18
C LEU A 332 -12.70 2.86 11.80
N ASP A 333 -13.38 2.39 10.76
CA ASP A 333 -13.21 2.85 9.39
C ASP A 333 -14.19 3.98 9.04
N GLU A 334 -14.10 4.47 7.81
CA GLU A 334 -14.93 5.57 7.29
C GLU A 334 -16.42 5.20 7.22
N GLU A 335 -16.73 3.95 6.86
CA GLU A 335 -18.10 3.45 6.68
C GLU A 335 -18.79 3.24 8.04
N GLU A 336 -18.08 2.70 9.04
CA GLU A 336 -18.57 2.61 10.41
C GLU A 336 -18.82 4.00 11.02
N CYS A 337 -17.94 4.99 10.78
CA CYS A 337 -18.14 6.36 11.27
C CYS A 337 -19.37 7.03 10.64
N GLU A 338 -19.52 6.95 9.31
CA GLU A 338 -20.63 7.56 8.59
C GLU A 338 -21.97 6.89 8.91
N GLU A 339 -22.01 5.55 9.02
CA GLU A 339 -23.24 4.85 9.40
C GLU A 339 -23.64 5.15 10.85
N VAL A 340 -22.68 5.37 11.76
CA VAL A 340 -22.97 5.88 13.11
C VAL A 340 -23.57 7.29 13.08
N LEU A 341 -23.02 8.20 12.28
CA LEU A 341 -23.58 9.54 12.14
C LEU A 341 -25.02 9.48 11.60
N ARG A 342 -25.30 8.59 10.63
CA ARG A 342 -26.67 8.33 10.13
C ARG A 342 -27.59 7.77 11.22
N MET A 343 -27.12 6.81 12.02
CA MET A 343 -27.90 6.25 13.14
C MET A 343 -28.27 7.33 14.16
N ILE A 344 -27.30 8.15 14.60
CA ILE A 344 -27.54 9.30 15.51
C ILE A 344 -28.56 10.27 14.90
N ASP A 345 -28.45 10.54 13.60
CA ASP A 345 -29.37 11.41 12.87
C ASP A 345 -30.78 10.82 12.78
N SER A 346 -30.95 9.51 12.59
CA SER A 346 -32.26 8.85 12.63
C SER A 346 -32.86 8.83 14.03
N GLU A 347 -32.10 8.45 15.06
CA GLU A 347 -32.58 8.43 16.45
C GLU A 347 -32.99 9.83 16.93
N THR A 348 -32.32 10.88 16.45
CA THR A 348 -32.69 12.28 16.72
C THR A 348 -33.96 12.70 15.96
N LYS A 349 -34.15 12.26 14.71
CA LYS A 349 -35.35 12.57 13.89
C LYS A 349 -36.59 11.82 14.39
N GLU A 350 -36.42 10.61 14.93
CA GLU A 350 -37.47 9.79 15.53
C GLU A 350 -37.77 10.18 16.98
N GLY A 351 -36.98 11.08 17.59
CA GLY A 351 -37.16 11.54 18.97
C GLY A 351 -36.71 10.54 20.05
N LEU A 352 -35.96 9.51 19.65
CA LEU A 352 -35.40 8.48 20.56
C LEU A 352 -34.23 9.03 21.39
N THR A 353 -33.50 10.01 20.87
CA THR A 353 -32.37 10.69 21.55
C THR A 353 -32.60 12.20 21.65
N THR A 354 -32.24 12.80 22.79
CA THR A 354 -32.26 14.27 22.94
C THR A 354 -31.15 14.92 22.10
N THR A 355 -31.36 16.16 21.67
CA THR A 355 -30.38 16.88 20.83
C THR A 355 -29.00 17.00 21.50
N ALA A 356 -28.96 17.25 22.81
CA ALA A 356 -27.72 17.32 23.57
C ALA A 356 -27.02 15.94 23.68
N SER A 357 -27.78 14.84 23.79
CA SER A 357 -27.22 13.48 23.73
C SER A 357 -26.66 13.17 22.34
N ALA A 358 -27.33 13.63 21.27
CA ALA A 358 -26.86 13.47 19.90
C ALA A 358 -25.61 14.31 19.62
N GLU A 359 -25.49 15.52 20.18
CA GLU A 359 -24.25 16.31 20.11
C GLU A 359 -23.07 15.65 20.82
N VAL A 360 -23.28 15.06 22.02
CA VAL A 360 -22.24 14.26 22.69
C VAL A 360 -21.87 13.03 21.87
N ALA A 361 -22.85 12.34 21.28
CA ALA A 361 -22.60 11.18 20.44
C ALA A 361 -21.78 11.54 19.19
N ARG A 362 -22.12 12.61 18.46
CA ARG A 362 -21.33 13.11 17.31
C ARG A 362 -19.91 13.54 17.74
N TYR A 363 -19.78 14.26 18.85
CA TYR A 363 -18.47 14.63 19.41
C TYR A 363 -17.61 13.38 19.72
N CYS A 364 -18.19 12.27 20.18
CA CYS A 364 -17.45 11.02 20.35
C CYS A 364 -16.96 10.45 19.02
N VAL A 365 -17.76 10.50 17.94
CA VAL A 365 -17.32 10.08 16.58
C VAL A 365 -16.11 10.92 16.15
N ASP A 366 -16.21 12.25 16.23
CA ASP A 366 -15.13 13.18 15.89
C ASP A 366 -13.85 12.87 16.68
N GLN A 367 -13.96 12.69 18.00
CA GLN A 367 -12.81 12.41 18.85
C GLN A 367 -12.15 11.05 18.59
N ASN A 368 -12.91 10.02 18.19
CA ASN A 368 -12.35 8.72 17.78
C ASN A 368 -11.66 8.82 16.42
N ARG A 369 -12.27 9.50 15.44
CA ARG A 369 -11.71 9.68 14.11
C ARG A 369 -10.43 10.49 14.13
N ASN A 370 -10.37 11.59 14.89
CA ASN A 370 -9.16 12.40 15.03
C ASN A 370 -7.99 11.62 15.69
N ARG A 371 -8.27 10.47 16.33
CA ARG A 371 -7.30 9.57 16.95
C ARG A 371 -6.90 8.37 16.08
N SER A 372 -7.80 7.83 15.25
CA SER A 372 -7.61 6.52 14.62
C SER A 372 -6.31 6.40 13.83
N GLY A 373 -5.99 7.37 12.97
CA GLY A 373 -4.73 7.37 12.20
C GLY A 373 -3.47 7.56 13.06
N ILE A 374 -3.56 8.34 14.14
CA ILE A 374 -2.45 8.54 15.08
C ILE A 374 -2.18 7.26 15.88
N ASP A 375 -3.23 6.63 16.40
CA ASP A 375 -3.13 5.38 17.15
C ASP A 375 -2.62 4.23 16.27
N VAL A 376 -3.08 4.14 15.02
CA VAL A 376 -2.58 3.17 14.02
C VAL A 376 -1.10 3.43 13.70
N ALA A 377 -0.69 4.68 13.49
CA ALA A 377 0.70 5.00 13.16
C ALA A 377 1.67 4.72 14.32
N ILE A 378 1.31 5.12 15.56
CA ILE A 378 2.10 4.79 16.76
C ILE A 378 2.18 3.26 16.93
N ARG A 379 1.04 2.56 16.83
CA ARG A 379 0.98 1.09 16.94
C ARG A 379 1.82 0.39 15.87
N TYR A 380 1.81 0.87 14.63
CA TYR A 380 2.61 0.31 13.54
C TYR A 380 4.11 0.41 13.85
N ILE A 381 4.59 1.61 14.23
CA ILE A 381 5.99 1.82 14.64
C ILE A 381 6.39 0.86 15.77
N LEU A 382 5.59 0.79 16.84
CA LEU A 382 5.90 -0.05 18.01
C LEU A 382 5.88 -1.56 17.69
N LEU A 383 5.05 -2.01 16.74
CA LEU A 383 5.05 -3.40 16.28
C LEU A 383 6.25 -3.73 15.36
N SER A 384 6.70 -2.78 14.54
CA SER A 384 7.91 -2.93 13.71
C SER A 384 9.23 -2.89 14.49
N LEU A 385 9.22 -2.37 15.73
CA LEU A 385 10.37 -2.35 16.64
C LEU A 385 10.51 -3.61 17.52
N ARG A 386 9.59 -4.60 17.39
CA ARG A 386 9.62 -5.86 18.17
C ARG A 386 10.17 -7.02 17.33
N PHE A 387 10.95 -7.90 17.95
CA PHE A 387 11.32 -9.17 17.33
C PHE A 387 10.13 -10.12 17.35
N GLN A 388 9.54 -10.39 16.18
CA GLN A 388 8.46 -11.36 16.06
C GLN A 388 8.97 -12.74 15.63
N ASN A 389 10.21 -12.83 15.10
CA ASN A 389 10.91 -14.05 14.66
C ASN A 389 9.99 -14.98 13.84
N ARG A 390 9.27 -14.37 12.90
CA ARG A 390 8.42 -15.07 11.93
C ARG A 390 9.25 -15.54 10.74
N SER A 391 10.26 -14.73 10.40
CA SER A 391 11.39 -15.02 9.51
C SER A 391 12.14 -16.30 9.87
N GLY A 392 12.16 -16.72 11.15
CA GLY A 392 13.03 -17.81 11.60
C GLY A 392 14.51 -17.43 11.53
N LEU A 393 14.83 -16.15 11.72
CA LEU A 393 16.17 -15.57 11.82
C LEU A 393 16.40 -15.09 13.25
N ASP A 394 17.65 -14.92 13.67
CA ASP A 394 17.96 -14.25 14.92
C ASP A 394 17.47 -12.79 14.87
N GLY A 395 17.03 -12.22 16.00
CA GLY A 395 16.46 -10.87 16.04
C GLY A 395 17.40 -9.76 15.53
N THR A 396 18.71 -10.00 15.58
CA THR A 396 19.76 -9.13 15.04
C THR A 396 20.11 -9.37 13.57
N SER A 397 19.51 -10.38 12.92
CA SER A 397 19.72 -10.71 11.51
C SER A 397 18.55 -10.21 10.65
N PHE A 398 18.59 -8.93 10.27
CA PHE A 398 17.55 -8.27 9.49
C PHE A 398 18.08 -7.37 8.36
N GLU A 399 17.21 -7.09 7.39
CA GLU A 399 17.38 -6.10 6.32
C GLU A 399 16.04 -5.43 6.04
N ILE A 400 15.86 -4.18 6.49
CA ILE A 400 14.70 -3.36 6.13
C ILE A 400 15.05 -2.57 4.87
N CYS A 401 14.24 -2.68 3.82
CA CYS A 401 14.40 -1.90 2.58
C CYS A 401 13.14 -1.09 2.28
N SER A 402 13.32 0.14 1.80
CA SER A 402 12.24 0.96 1.25
C SER A 402 12.68 1.59 -0.08
N MET A 403 11.80 1.54 -1.07
CA MET A 403 12.13 1.86 -2.46
C MET A 403 10.95 2.53 -3.17
N VAL A 404 11.22 3.68 -3.80
CA VAL A 404 10.33 4.32 -4.80
C VAL A 404 11.05 4.29 -6.13
N TYR A 405 10.46 3.60 -7.11
CA TYR A 405 11.07 3.36 -8.41
C TYR A 405 10.07 3.52 -9.55
N ALA A 406 10.57 3.93 -10.71
CA ALA A 406 9.79 4.02 -11.93
C ALA A 406 9.60 2.65 -12.59
N THR A 407 8.38 2.36 -13.04
CA THR A 407 8.06 1.17 -13.85
C THR A 407 6.97 1.47 -14.89
N GLY A 408 6.57 0.46 -15.66
CA GLY A 408 5.63 0.60 -16.77
C GLY A 408 6.16 1.42 -17.95
N PHE A 409 5.26 1.72 -18.86
CA PHE A 409 5.58 2.46 -20.09
C PHE A 409 5.52 3.98 -19.89
N GLU A 410 4.65 4.44 -18.98
CA GLU A 410 4.39 5.87 -18.69
C GLU A 410 5.20 6.42 -17.50
N ASP A 411 6.20 5.66 -17.01
CA ASP A 411 7.05 6.03 -15.86
C ASP A 411 6.27 6.24 -14.54
N PHE A 412 5.20 5.47 -14.33
CA PHE A 412 4.50 5.51 -13.04
C PHE A 412 5.41 4.96 -11.94
N LYS A 413 5.37 5.58 -10.75
CA LYS A 413 6.18 5.11 -9.63
C LYS A 413 5.47 4.00 -8.87
N ALA A 414 6.24 3.11 -8.29
CA ALA A 414 5.78 2.14 -7.30
C ALA A 414 6.64 2.27 -6.04
N LEU A 415 5.97 2.26 -4.89
CA LEU A 415 6.54 2.14 -3.55
C LEU A 415 6.59 0.65 -3.19
N LEU A 416 7.76 0.17 -2.79
CA LEU A 416 8.02 -1.21 -2.38
C LEU A 416 8.79 -1.21 -1.06
N PHE A 417 8.34 -2.01 -0.10
CA PHE A 417 8.94 -2.13 1.23
C PHE A 417 9.14 -3.60 1.61
N GLN A 418 10.27 -3.88 2.27
CA GLN A 418 10.63 -5.14 2.90
C GLN A 418 10.89 -4.84 4.37
N ASP A 419 10.18 -5.50 5.29
CA ASP A 419 10.36 -5.29 6.72
C ASP A 419 11.49 -6.14 7.32
N SER A 420 11.65 -6.08 8.65
CA SER A 420 12.70 -6.80 9.38
C SER A 420 12.51 -8.31 9.43
N ASP A 421 11.29 -8.82 9.23
CA ASP A 421 10.99 -10.27 9.17
C ASP A 421 10.95 -10.80 7.71
N LEU A 422 11.15 -9.95 6.70
CA LEU A 422 11.01 -10.26 5.26
C LEU A 422 9.56 -10.44 4.79
N GLU A 423 8.61 -9.79 5.46
CA GLU A 423 7.29 -9.50 4.91
C GLU A 423 7.40 -8.33 3.92
N TYR A 424 6.65 -8.38 2.82
CA TYR A 424 6.72 -7.39 1.75
C TYR A 424 5.40 -6.65 1.59
N SER A 425 5.47 -5.35 1.30
CA SER A 425 4.29 -4.55 0.91
C SER A 425 4.60 -3.61 -0.26
N ALA A 426 3.57 -3.26 -1.02
CA ALA A 426 3.68 -2.35 -2.15
C ALA A 426 2.45 -1.45 -2.30
N SER A 427 2.68 -0.29 -2.93
CA SER A 427 1.68 0.68 -3.37
C SER A 427 2.11 1.33 -4.69
N SER A 428 1.15 1.73 -5.51
CA SER A 428 1.33 2.60 -6.68
C SER A 428 0.12 3.53 -6.85
N ASP A 429 -0.55 3.82 -5.74
CA ASP A 429 -1.49 4.91 -5.65
C ASP A 429 -0.73 6.25 -5.50
N GLN A 430 -1.25 7.29 -6.16
CA GLN A 430 -0.55 8.56 -6.27
C GLN A 430 -0.60 9.38 -4.97
N ASP A 431 -1.69 9.26 -4.21
CA ASP A 431 -1.83 9.93 -2.92
C ASP A 431 -0.95 9.27 -1.86
N ASN A 432 -0.83 7.94 -1.89
CA ASN A 432 0.15 7.20 -1.10
C ASN A 432 1.59 7.58 -1.46
N LEU A 433 1.96 7.67 -2.74
CA LEU A 433 3.28 8.14 -3.17
C LEU A 433 3.58 9.58 -2.69
N ASN A 434 2.55 10.44 -2.67
CA ASN A 434 2.60 11.82 -2.21
C ASN A 434 2.75 11.91 -0.67
N THR A 435 2.06 11.06 0.10
CA THR A 435 2.28 10.88 1.54
C THR A 435 3.68 10.36 1.83
N ALA A 436 4.13 9.33 1.10
CA ALA A 436 5.44 8.71 1.29
C ALA A 436 6.60 9.68 1.04
N TYR A 437 6.47 10.63 0.09
CA TYR A 437 7.47 11.67 -0.14
C TYR A 437 7.81 12.44 1.15
N SER A 438 6.82 12.73 2.00
CA SER A 438 7.03 13.40 3.28
C SER A 438 7.90 12.56 4.22
N SER A 439 7.65 11.25 4.31
CA SER A 439 8.48 10.32 5.09
C SER A 439 9.90 10.21 4.53
N PHE A 440 10.05 10.07 3.21
CA PHE A 440 11.37 10.01 2.57
C PHE A 440 12.16 11.31 2.74
N LYS A 441 11.51 12.47 2.74
CA LYS A 441 12.16 13.77 2.97
C LYS A 441 12.69 13.89 4.41
N ILE A 442 11.87 13.53 5.40
CA ILE A 442 12.30 13.48 6.82
C ILE A 442 13.46 12.48 7.01
N LEU A 443 13.35 11.28 6.45
CA LEU A 443 14.41 10.26 6.50
C LEU A 443 15.71 10.75 5.83
N THR A 444 15.63 11.42 4.68
CA THR A 444 16.81 11.92 3.95
C THR A 444 17.50 13.05 4.71
N GLN A 445 16.74 14.01 5.26
CA GLN A 445 17.28 15.03 6.17
C GLN A 445 18.00 14.39 7.37
N THR A 446 17.41 13.35 7.96
CA THR A 446 18.04 12.61 9.07
C THR A 446 19.34 11.94 8.65
N LEU A 447 19.38 11.29 7.48
CA LEU A 447 20.58 10.65 6.92
C LEU A 447 21.68 11.65 6.51
N GLU A 448 21.35 12.92 6.28
CA GLU A 448 22.32 13.98 6.05
C GLU A 448 23.17 14.31 7.28
N GLN A 449 22.66 14.06 8.50
CA GLN A 449 23.40 14.28 9.75
C GLN A 449 24.27 13.08 10.18
N VAL A 450 24.13 11.92 9.55
CA VAL A 450 24.84 10.70 9.97
C VAL A 450 26.28 10.70 9.42
N LYS A 451 27.24 10.36 10.29
CA LYS A 451 28.68 10.34 9.99
C LYS A 451 28.99 9.23 8.97
N ARG A 452 29.65 9.59 7.87
CA ARG A 452 29.91 8.67 6.74
C ARG A 452 31.28 7.99 6.85
N ASP A 453 32.29 8.73 7.29
CA ASP A 453 33.70 8.29 7.31
C ASP A 453 34.11 7.60 8.64
N VAL A 454 33.38 6.55 9.01
CA VAL A 454 33.63 5.76 10.22
C VAL A 454 34.35 4.45 9.86
N PRO A 455 35.52 4.11 10.45
CA PRO A 455 36.14 2.81 10.23
C PRO A 455 35.27 1.67 10.77
N ALA A 456 35.26 0.53 10.07
CA ALA A 456 34.53 -0.64 10.52
C ALA A 456 35.00 -1.13 11.90
N ARG A 457 34.07 -1.66 12.71
CA ARG A 457 34.38 -2.24 14.03
C ARG A 457 35.28 -3.47 13.91
N THR A 458 35.84 -3.87 15.05
CA THR A 458 36.63 -5.10 15.21
C THR A 458 35.89 -6.34 14.71
N THR A 459 36.62 -7.20 14.00
CA THR A 459 36.10 -8.41 13.36
C THR A 459 35.35 -9.31 14.35
N GLY A 460 34.03 -9.41 14.20
CA GLY A 460 33.15 -10.25 15.02
C GLY A 460 32.08 -9.50 15.82
N SER A 461 32.15 -8.17 15.97
CA SER A 461 31.06 -7.41 16.58
C SER A 461 29.85 -7.30 15.65
N LEU A 462 28.63 -7.22 16.21
CA LEU A 462 27.46 -6.80 15.46
C LEU A 462 27.69 -5.38 14.88
N GLN A 463 27.32 -5.20 13.62
CA GLN A 463 27.48 -3.93 12.90
C GLN A 463 26.24 -3.67 12.05
N THR A 464 25.64 -2.51 12.25
CA THR A 464 24.47 -2.04 11.49
C THR A 464 24.90 -0.95 10.52
N THR A 465 24.55 -1.13 9.25
CA THR A 465 24.92 -0.23 8.15
C THR A 465 23.65 0.28 7.48
N VAL A 466 23.66 1.54 7.06
CA VAL A 466 22.64 2.11 6.18
C VAL A 466 23.24 2.46 4.82
N GLU A 467 22.54 2.08 3.76
CA GLU A 467 22.81 2.43 2.36
C GLU A 467 21.63 3.24 1.83
N TRP A 468 21.90 4.35 1.12
CA TRP A 468 20.83 5.15 0.53
C TRP A 468 21.17 5.81 -0.81
N ARG A 469 20.12 5.98 -1.62
CA ARG A 469 20.04 6.78 -2.83
C ARG A 469 18.76 7.60 -2.79
N TYR A 470 18.83 8.87 -3.16
CA TYR A 470 17.67 9.75 -3.30
C TYR A 470 17.87 10.67 -4.50
N GLY A 471 16.80 10.90 -5.26
CA GLY A 471 16.73 11.87 -6.35
C GLY A 471 15.34 12.51 -6.38
N GLU A 472 15.28 13.83 -6.54
CA GLU A 472 14.05 14.62 -6.63
C GLU A 472 14.12 15.49 -7.90
N ALA A 473 13.04 15.52 -8.67
CA ALA A 473 12.96 16.33 -9.88
C ALA A 473 12.89 17.83 -9.51
N ARG A 474 13.85 18.62 -9.99
CA ARG A 474 13.84 20.08 -9.82
C ARG A 474 12.71 20.71 -10.64
N SER A 475 11.86 21.49 -9.99
CA SER A 475 10.68 22.16 -10.56
C SER A 475 10.97 23.09 -11.74
N ASP A 476 12.18 23.67 -11.78
CA ASP A 476 12.43 24.90 -12.54
C ASP A 476 13.00 24.66 -13.95
N ILE A 477 13.35 23.41 -14.28
CA ILE A 477 13.92 23.07 -15.59
C ILE A 477 12.94 22.18 -16.34
N SER A 478 12.26 22.77 -17.34
CA SER A 478 11.54 22.00 -18.36
C SER A 478 12.54 21.40 -19.36
N SER A 479 13.26 20.37 -18.92
CA SER A 479 14.27 19.65 -19.69
C SER A 479 13.64 18.89 -20.87
N THR A 480 13.50 19.57 -22.00
CA THR A 480 13.14 18.94 -23.29
C THR A 480 14.20 17.97 -23.82
N ASN A 481 15.32 17.81 -23.10
CA ASN A 481 16.40 16.88 -23.39
C ASN A 481 16.16 15.57 -22.59
N MET A 482 15.50 14.58 -23.19
CA MET A 482 15.25 13.26 -22.57
C MET A 482 16.52 12.40 -22.34
N GLU A 483 17.72 12.98 -22.43
CA GLU A 483 18.96 12.30 -22.04
C GLU A 483 19.19 12.41 -20.52
N ASP A 484 18.65 13.45 -19.87
CA ASP A 484 18.60 13.62 -18.42
C ASP A 484 17.19 13.38 -17.87
N ASP A 485 16.90 12.10 -17.67
CA ASP A 485 15.90 11.65 -16.70
C ASP A 485 16.55 11.66 -15.29
N PRO A 486 16.12 12.55 -14.37
CA PRO A 486 16.75 12.69 -13.06
C PRO A 486 16.30 11.61 -12.05
N CYS A 487 15.32 10.77 -12.41
CA CYS A 487 14.62 9.90 -11.47
C CYS A 487 14.95 8.40 -11.62
N ASP A 488 15.94 8.02 -12.43
CA ASP A 488 16.48 6.65 -12.45
C ASP A 488 17.47 6.43 -11.28
N LEU A 489 17.13 5.49 -10.38
CA LEU A 489 17.96 5.03 -9.26
C LEU A 489 19.33 4.48 -9.66
N SER A 490 19.56 4.20 -10.95
CA SER A 490 20.89 3.87 -11.48
C SER A 490 21.85 5.07 -11.51
N ARG A 491 21.32 6.30 -11.57
CA ARG A 491 22.08 7.56 -11.67
C ARG A 491 22.35 8.21 -10.31
N CYS A 492 21.54 7.91 -9.29
CA CYS A 492 21.68 8.48 -7.94
C CYS A 492 22.95 7.99 -7.25
N HIS A 493 23.69 8.91 -6.60
CA HIS A 493 24.89 8.55 -5.82
C HIS A 493 24.53 7.59 -4.67
N LEU A 494 25.24 6.46 -4.58
CA LEU A 494 25.12 5.55 -3.45
C LEU A 494 25.90 6.11 -2.26
N ASN A 495 25.19 6.43 -1.19
CA ASN A 495 25.77 6.80 0.10
C ASN A 495 25.68 5.60 1.04
N THR A 496 26.67 5.46 1.92
CA THR A 496 26.74 4.41 2.93
C THR A 496 27.26 5.02 4.23
N ALA A 497 26.73 4.57 5.37
CA ALA A 497 27.23 4.94 6.70
C ALA A 497 27.09 3.76 7.68
N ILE A 498 28.02 3.68 8.63
CA ILE A 498 28.06 2.64 9.67
C ILE A 498 27.55 3.28 10.97
N MET A 499 26.52 2.70 11.58
CA MET A 499 25.94 3.24 12.83
C MET A 499 26.82 2.83 14.01
N GLN A 500 27.24 3.80 14.83
CA GLN A 500 28.06 3.55 16.01
C GLN A 500 27.17 3.17 17.21
N SER A 501 26.20 4.01 17.54
CA SER A 501 25.31 3.82 18.69
C SER A 501 23.96 3.25 18.28
N MET A 502 23.27 2.64 19.25
CA MET A 502 21.83 2.37 19.11
C MET A 502 21.02 3.66 18.89
N GLU A 503 21.51 4.82 19.35
CA GLU A 503 20.84 6.09 19.16
C GLU A 503 20.82 6.54 17.69
N GLU A 504 21.93 6.34 16.96
CA GLU A 504 22.01 6.54 15.50
C GLU A 504 21.10 5.52 14.77
N ILE A 505 21.07 4.26 15.21
CA ILE A 505 20.19 3.20 14.66
C ILE A 505 18.71 3.57 14.81
N ILE A 506 18.26 3.95 16.02
CA ILE A 506 16.87 4.35 16.31
C ILE A 506 16.48 5.60 15.49
N THR A 507 17.41 6.56 15.39
CA THR A 507 17.23 7.80 14.62
C THR A 507 17.00 7.52 13.13
N VAL A 508 17.63 6.49 12.53
CA VAL A 508 17.39 6.12 11.12
C VAL A 508 16.18 5.19 10.97
N MET A 509 15.98 4.24 11.89
CA MET A 509 15.01 3.16 11.77
C MET A 509 13.55 3.64 11.82
N ILE A 510 13.21 4.58 12.70
CA ILE A 510 11.80 5.00 12.89
C ILE A 510 11.27 5.82 11.69
N PRO A 511 12.02 6.80 11.13
CA PRO A 511 11.63 7.44 9.87
C PRO A 511 11.56 6.46 8.69
N LEU A 512 12.41 5.41 8.66
CA LEU A 512 12.36 4.38 7.62
C LEU A 512 11.08 3.54 7.71
N ILE A 513 10.67 3.10 8.91
CA ILE A 513 9.41 2.36 9.12
C ILE A 513 8.21 3.17 8.58
N LEU A 514 8.22 4.50 8.74
CA LEU A 514 7.18 5.40 8.23
C LEU A 514 7.20 5.63 6.71
N THR A 515 8.14 5.05 5.96
CA THR A 515 8.09 4.98 4.48
C THR A 515 7.34 3.75 3.96
N SER A 516 6.94 2.81 4.82
CA SER A 516 6.20 1.61 4.44
C SER A 516 4.83 1.94 3.83
N PRO A 517 4.42 1.30 2.71
CA PRO A 517 3.05 1.32 2.18
C PRO A 517 1.97 1.14 3.24
N VAL A 518 2.21 0.30 4.27
CA VAL A 518 1.23 0.06 5.34
C VAL A 518 1.07 1.31 6.22
N ALA A 519 2.17 1.96 6.62
CA ALA A 519 2.10 3.21 7.39
C ALA A 519 1.49 4.34 6.55
N VAL A 520 1.96 4.45 5.30
CA VAL A 520 1.59 5.47 4.32
C VAL A 520 0.08 5.40 4.00
N ALA A 521 -0.46 4.23 3.63
CA ALA A 521 -1.86 4.09 3.26
C ALA A 521 -2.82 4.41 4.43
N ASN A 522 -2.51 3.93 5.64
CA ASN A 522 -3.31 4.27 6.84
C ASN A 522 -3.31 5.79 7.13
N LEU A 523 -2.17 6.47 6.93
CA LEU A 523 -2.06 7.92 7.12
C LEU A 523 -2.75 8.70 5.98
N THR A 524 -2.66 8.25 4.72
CA THR A 524 -3.40 8.81 3.58
C THR A 524 -4.90 8.67 3.79
N GLN A 525 -5.37 7.49 4.22
CA GLN A 525 -6.77 7.26 4.55
C GLN A 525 -7.22 8.22 5.65
N PHE A 526 -6.51 8.29 6.78
CA PHE A 526 -6.79 9.23 7.87
C PHE A 526 -6.86 10.71 7.43
N ARG A 527 -6.05 11.12 6.45
CA ARG A 527 -6.12 12.44 5.82
C ARG A 527 -7.38 12.60 4.97
N SER A 528 -7.76 11.60 4.17
CA SER A 528 -8.96 11.60 3.32
C SER A 528 -10.26 11.59 4.14
N ILE A 529 -10.48 10.58 5.00
CA ILE A 529 -10.66 10.77 6.45
C ILE A 529 -11.06 12.19 6.87
N MET A 530 -10.11 12.94 7.43
CA MET A 530 -10.34 14.29 7.95
C MET A 530 -10.87 15.29 6.92
N ALA A 531 -10.46 15.21 5.65
CA ALA A 531 -10.88 16.12 4.59
C ALA A 531 -12.35 15.99 4.16
N LEU A 532 -12.95 14.80 4.29
CA LEU A 532 -14.30 14.54 3.77
C LEU A 532 -15.44 15.05 4.66
N THR A 533 -15.19 15.41 5.94
CA THR A 533 -16.24 15.98 6.80
C THR A 533 -15.78 17.12 7.72
N CYS A 534 -14.60 17.72 7.48
CA CYS A 534 -14.32 19.03 8.06
C CYS A 534 -15.38 20.04 7.55
N ASP A 535 -15.74 21.03 8.39
CA ASP A 535 -16.72 22.06 8.00
C ASP A 535 -16.36 22.69 6.64
N ALA A 536 -17.35 23.15 5.87
CA ALA A 536 -17.14 23.83 4.58
C ALA A 536 -16.42 25.22 4.66
N LYS A 537 -15.80 25.51 5.81
CA LYS A 537 -14.92 26.67 6.09
C LYS A 537 -13.52 26.25 6.61
N SER A 538 -13.30 24.94 6.75
CA SER A 538 -12.11 24.33 7.34
C SER A 538 -11.36 23.60 6.25
N ASP A 539 -10.24 24.15 5.81
CA ASP A 539 -9.40 23.52 4.79
C ASP A 539 -8.64 22.31 5.36
N VAL A 540 -8.66 21.21 4.60
CA VAL A 540 -7.70 20.10 4.66
C VAL A 540 -7.28 19.80 3.23
N GLN A 541 -6.21 20.44 2.78
CA GLN A 541 -5.79 20.41 1.37
C GLN A 541 -4.51 19.56 1.21
N PRO A 542 -4.47 18.56 0.31
CA PRO A 542 -3.26 17.81 0.04
C PRO A 542 -2.22 18.72 -0.63
N PHE A 543 -0.95 18.46 -0.34
CA PHE A 543 0.14 19.10 -1.05
C PHE A 543 0.26 18.57 -2.48
N LYS A 544 0.77 19.40 -3.38
CA LYS A 544 1.10 19.03 -4.75
C LYS A 544 2.13 17.90 -4.77
N GLU A 545 1.89 16.97 -5.69
CA GLU A 545 2.77 15.86 -6.02
C GLU A 545 4.16 16.34 -6.48
N LYS A 546 5.18 15.60 -6.08
CA LYS A 546 6.59 15.77 -6.50
C LYS A 546 7.05 14.48 -7.16
N ASP A 547 7.81 14.59 -8.24
CA ASP A 547 8.48 13.44 -8.85
C ASP A 547 9.82 13.19 -8.13
N TYR A 548 10.04 11.94 -7.71
CA TYR A 548 11.20 11.49 -6.96
C TYR A 548 11.40 9.99 -7.13
N SER A 549 12.61 9.53 -6.82
CA SER A 549 12.92 8.12 -6.62
C SER A 549 13.88 7.95 -5.45
N ALA A 550 13.66 6.90 -4.66
CA ALA A 550 14.41 6.65 -3.44
C ALA A 550 14.73 5.15 -3.28
N PHE A 551 15.86 4.85 -2.65
CA PHE A 551 16.17 3.53 -2.13
C PHE A 551 16.95 3.69 -0.83
N ILE A 552 16.41 3.20 0.28
CA ILE A 552 17.09 3.16 1.58
C ILE A 552 17.03 1.74 2.13
N ARG A 553 18.16 1.26 2.63
CA ARG A 553 18.34 -0.07 3.23
C ARG A 553 19.09 0.09 4.55
N ILE A 554 18.54 -0.45 5.64
CA ILE A 554 19.29 -0.65 6.90
C ILE A 554 19.38 -2.15 7.17
N TYR A 555 20.59 -2.64 7.46
CA TYR A 555 20.87 -4.07 7.56
C TYR A 555 22.03 -4.34 8.53
N THR A 556 22.15 -5.59 8.97
CA THR A 556 23.27 -6.02 9.83
C THR A 556 24.28 -6.90 9.09
N ASN A 557 25.51 -6.92 9.59
CA ASN A 557 26.57 -7.82 9.09
C ASN A 557 26.25 -9.31 9.31
N GLN A 558 25.42 -9.64 10.31
CA GLN A 558 24.89 -11.00 10.53
C GLN A 558 23.97 -11.41 9.36
N PHE A 559 23.01 -10.56 8.99
CA PHE A 559 22.14 -10.81 7.83
C PHE A 559 22.92 -11.00 6.53
N GLU A 560 23.99 -10.21 6.32
CA GLU A 560 24.90 -10.36 5.18
C GLU A 560 25.71 -11.66 5.20
N ALA A 561 25.87 -12.32 6.34
CA ALA A 561 26.45 -13.65 6.43
C ALA A 561 25.41 -14.73 6.10
N ASP A 562 24.28 -14.72 6.79
CA ASP A 562 23.22 -15.72 6.68
C ASP A 562 22.66 -15.81 5.25
N SER A 563 22.36 -14.65 4.66
CA SER A 563 21.72 -14.55 3.34
C SER A 563 22.59 -14.97 2.15
N LYS A 564 23.89 -15.22 2.34
CA LYS A 564 24.76 -15.82 1.31
C LYS A 564 24.37 -17.26 0.96
N SER A 565 23.68 -17.95 1.88
CA SER A 565 23.26 -19.35 1.72
C SER A 565 21.92 -19.53 1.01
N TRP A 566 21.19 -18.46 0.72
CA TRP A 566 19.77 -18.54 0.35
C TRP A 566 19.53 -18.74 -1.15
N ASP A 567 18.54 -19.57 -1.48
CA ASP A 567 18.01 -19.73 -2.83
C ASP A 567 16.83 -18.75 -3.10
N VAL A 568 17.12 -17.46 -2.96
CA VAL A 568 16.27 -16.31 -3.33
C VAL A 568 17.15 -15.13 -3.72
N MET A 569 16.56 -14.12 -4.36
CA MET A 569 17.21 -12.83 -4.57
C MET A 569 16.77 -11.85 -3.46
N ARG A 570 17.73 -11.21 -2.78
CA ARG A 570 17.46 -10.11 -1.84
C ARG A 570 17.01 -8.87 -2.60
N LEU A 571 16.11 -8.04 -2.04
CA LEU A 571 15.69 -6.79 -2.66
C LEU A 571 16.89 -5.86 -2.89
N SER A 572 17.75 -5.68 -1.89
CA SER A 572 19.02 -4.93 -2.00
C SER A 572 19.91 -5.38 -3.17
N THR A 573 19.93 -6.69 -3.46
CA THR A 573 20.68 -7.28 -4.57
C THR A 573 19.97 -7.05 -5.91
N ALA A 574 18.65 -7.23 -5.98
CA ALA A 574 17.86 -6.93 -7.18
C ALA A 574 17.99 -5.46 -7.62
N VAL A 575 18.05 -4.52 -6.66
CA VAL A 575 18.25 -3.08 -6.94
C VAL A 575 19.67 -2.79 -7.45
N ARG A 576 20.70 -3.33 -6.80
CA ARG A 576 22.10 -3.17 -7.25
C ARG A 576 22.34 -3.78 -8.63
N ASP A 577 21.76 -4.94 -8.88
CA ASP A 577 21.91 -5.71 -10.12
C ASP A 577 20.95 -5.19 -11.23
N GLY A 578 20.25 -4.08 -10.99
CA GLY A 578 19.47 -3.34 -11.98
C GLY A 578 18.14 -3.96 -12.39
N VAL A 579 17.66 -4.98 -11.67
CA VAL A 579 16.45 -5.77 -12.00
C VAL A 579 15.17 -4.91 -11.97
N PHE A 580 15.12 -3.93 -11.08
CA PHE A 580 14.01 -2.97 -10.98
C PHE A 580 14.20 -1.70 -11.81
N SER A 581 15.29 -1.56 -12.58
CA SER A 581 15.44 -0.40 -13.48
C SER A 581 14.58 -0.61 -14.73
N ARG A 582 13.65 0.32 -14.98
CA ARG A 582 12.82 0.40 -16.19
C ARG A 582 13.65 0.29 -17.47
N LEU A 583 14.85 0.90 -17.52
CA LEU A 583 15.75 0.80 -18.67
C LEU A 583 16.30 -0.62 -18.90
N THR A 584 16.61 -1.37 -17.84
CA THR A 584 17.07 -2.77 -17.92
C THR A 584 15.94 -3.71 -18.34
N LEU A 585 14.74 -3.55 -17.77
CA LEU A 585 13.54 -4.31 -18.13
C LEU A 585 13.12 -4.09 -19.59
N ILE A 586 13.33 -2.88 -20.11
CA ILE A 586 13.06 -2.51 -21.51
C ILE A 586 14.16 -2.98 -22.47
N SER A 587 15.44 -2.88 -22.09
CA SER A 587 16.56 -3.05 -23.03
C SER A 587 17.23 -4.42 -22.99
N GLY A 588 16.98 -5.22 -21.94
CA GLY A 588 17.73 -6.43 -21.63
C GLY A 588 19.07 -6.12 -20.93
N ARG A 589 19.63 -7.11 -20.23
CA ARG A 589 20.85 -6.96 -19.41
C ARG A 589 22.09 -6.52 -20.21
N ASP A 590 22.20 -6.92 -21.47
CA ASP A 590 23.41 -6.70 -22.31
C ASP A 590 23.44 -5.37 -23.08
N ALA A 591 22.48 -4.47 -22.86
CA ALA A 591 22.29 -3.26 -23.67
C ALA A 591 22.92 -1.92 -23.20
N PRO A 592 23.72 -1.79 -22.11
CA PRO A 592 24.03 -0.48 -21.52
C PRO A 592 24.81 0.47 -22.45
N LYS A 593 25.49 -0.05 -23.48
CA LYS A 593 26.28 0.76 -24.43
C LYS A 593 25.45 1.54 -25.47
N LYS A 594 24.11 1.39 -25.53
CA LYS A 594 23.23 2.09 -26.50
C LYS A 594 21.86 2.55 -25.94
N SER A 595 21.71 2.59 -24.61
CA SER A 595 20.43 2.81 -23.90
C SER A 595 19.54 3.92 -24.48
N GLY A 596 20.01 5.17 -24.58
CA GLY A 596 19.19 6.31 -25.03
C GLY A 596 18.57 6.14 -26.43
N LYS A 597 19.27 5.46 -27.35
CA LYS A 597 18.75 5.17 -28.71
C LYS A 597 17.74 4.01 -28.74
N ILE A 598 17.66 3.23 -27.67
CA ILE A 598 16.65 2.18 -27.46
C ILE A 598 15.44 2.81 -26.74
N ALA A 599 15.67 3.56 -25.66
CA ALA A 599 14.63 4.30 -24.94
C ALA A 599 13.83 5.24 -25.86
N ASN A 600 14.48 6.04 -26.71
CA ASN A 600 13.77 6.94 -27.64
C ASN A 600 12.96 6.18 -28.71
N LYS A 601 13.37 4.96 -29.09
CA LYS A 601 12.56 4.07 -29.94
C LYS A 601 11.39 3.45 -29.18
N MET A 602 11.58 3.18 -27.88
CA MET A 602 10.55 2.65 -26.99
C MET A 602 9.45 3.69 -26.76
N VAL A 603 9.82 4.93 -26.40
CA VAL A 603 8.87 6.05 -26.25
C VAL A 603 8.06 6.28 -27.53
N LYS A 604 8.71 6.21 -28.71
CA LYS A 604 7.96 6.27 -29.97
C LYS A 604 6.97 5.11 -30.11
N ARG A 605 7.37 3.87 -29.80
CA ARG A 605 6.48 2.70 -29.84
C ARG A 605 5.31 2.81 -28.85
N VAL A 606 5.53 3.38 -27.67
CA VAL A 606 4.45 3.67 -26.70
C VAL A 606 3.46 4.68 -27.31
N GLN A 607 3.95 5.74 -27.94
CA GLN A 607 3.11 6.69 -28.65
C GLN A 607 2.40 6.06 -29.88
N ASP A 608 3.02 5.10 -30.57
CA ASP A 608 2.36 4.31 -31.61
C ASP A 608 1.23 3.42 -31.00
N MET A 609 1.38 2.96 -29.75
CA MET A 609 0.38 2.19 -28.99
C MET A 609 -0.74 3.05 -28.37
N GLU A 610 -0.47 4.31 -28.01
CA GLU A 610 -1.49 5.28 -27.55
C GLU A 610 -2.57 5.57 -28.62
N ASN A 611 -2.28 5.29 -29.89
CA ASN A 611 -3.21 5.46 -31.01
C ASN A 611 -4.10 4.22 -31.26
N TRP A 612 -4.00 3.17 -30.43
CA TRP A 612 -4.80 1.95 -30.56
C TRP A 612 -6.22 2.14 -30.02
N VAL A 613 -7.21 1.63 -30.73
CA VAL A 613 -8.60 1.59 -30.26
C VAL A 613 -8.84 0.22 -29.64
N ILE A 614 -9.06 0.19 -28.33
CA ILE A 614 -9.26 -1.02 -27.54
C ILE A 614 -10.75 -1.25 -27.34
N ASP A 615 -11.27 -2.35 -27.88
CA ASP A 615 -12.64 -2.82 -27.68
C ASP A 615 -12.66 -4.01 -26.69
N GLU A 616 -13.84 -4.45 -26.24
CA GLU A 616 -13.97 -5.62 -25.36
C GLU A 616 -13.32 -6.90 -25.92
N SER A 617 -13.37 -7.10 -27.24
CA SER A 617 -13.00 -8.33 -27.93
C SER A 617 -11.72 -8.24 -28.80
N GLY A 618 -10.97 -7.15 -28.73
CA GLY A 618 -9.74 -6.99 -29.51
C GLY A 618 -9.21 -5.56 -29.62
N VAL A 619 -8.08 -5.43 -30.29
CA VAL A 619 -7.36 -4.15 -30.45
C VAL A 619 -7.30 -3.76 -31.92
N THR A 620 -7.78 -2.57 -32.25
CA THR A 620 -7.78 -2.04 -33.64
C THR A 620 -6.65 -1.04 -33.84
N VAL A 621 -5.78 -1.30 -34.81
CA VAL A 621 -4.58 -0.50 -35.11
C VAL A 621 -4.64 0.09 -36.52
N THR A 622 -4.18 1.34 -36.67
CA THR A 622 -4.02 2.00 -37.98
C THR A 622 -2.70 1.63 -38.66
N CYS A 623 -2.76 0.88 -39.77
CA CYS A 623 -1.61 0.21 -40.38
C CYS A 623 -1.37 0.65 -41.84
N GLN A 624 -1.44 1.96 -42.09
CA GLN A 624 -1.42 2.59 -43.42
C GLN A 624 -0.34 2.04 -44.36
N PHE A 625 0.92 1.96 -43.93
CA PHE A 625 2.02 1.53 -44.80
C PHE A 625 1.93 0.06 -45.22
N GLN A 626 1.57 -0.85 -44.32
CA GLN A 626 1.46 -2.29 -44.64
C GLN A 626 0.25 -2.59 -45.50
N VAL A 627 -0.91 -2.03 -45.15
CA VAL A 627 -2.14 -2.15 -45.94
C VAL A 627 -1.91 -1.58 -47.34
N CYS A 628 -1.32 -0.38 -47.44
CA CYS A 628 -0.98 0.23 -48.73
C CYS A 628 0.01 -0.63 -49.53
N TYR A 629 1.03 -1.23 -48.90
CA TYR A 629 1.97 -2.14 -49.57
C TYR A 629 1.27 -3.40 -50.11
N ILE A 630 0.42 -4.06 -49.31
CA ILE A 630 -0.33 -5.25 -49.71
C ILE A 630 -1.28 -4.93 -50.87
N VAL A 631 -2.01 -3.80 -50.79
CA VAL A 631 -2.90 -3.32 -51.87
C VAL A 631 -2.09 -2.96 -53.12
N LEU A 632 -0.93 -2.30 -52.98
CA LEU A 632 -0.07 -1.90 -54.09
C LEU A 632 0.51 -3.12 -54.82
N VAL A 633 0.96 -4.16 -54.10
CA VAL A 633 1.45 -5.40 -54.72
C VAL A 633 0.31 -6.10 -55.48
N ALA A 634 -0.87 -6.24 -54.86
CA ALA A 634 -2.05 -6.81 -55.54
C ALA A 634 -2.46 -5.99 -56.78
N PHE A 635 -2.41 -4.65 -56.69
CA PHE A 635 -2.71 -3.72 -57.79
C PHE A 635 -1.67 -3.81 -58.91
N LEU A 636 -0.38 -3.98 -58.62
CA LEU A 636 0.65 -4.19 -59.65
C LEU A 636 0.44 -5.51 -60.40
N ILE A 637 0.02 -6.58 -59.72
CA ILE A 637 -0.26 -7.88 -60.34
C ILE A 637 -1.51 -7.77 -61.25
N ALA A 638 -2.64 -7.28 -60.73
CA ALA A 638 -3.89 -7.15 -61.49
C ALA A 638 -3.80 -6.08 -62.60
N GLY A 639 -3.15 -4.95 -62.32
CA GLY A 639 -2.86 -3.87 -63.26
C GLY A 639 -1.90 -4.31 -64.36
N GLY A 640 -0.91 -5.15 -64.06
CA GLY A 640 -0.07 -5.81 -65.07
C GLY A 640 -0.91 -6.63 -66.06
N GLY A 641 -1.92 -7.37 -65.58
CA GLY A 641 -2.90 -8.07 -66.42
C GLY A 641 -3.70 -7.14 -67.33
N LEU A 642 -4.15 -5.98 -66.82
CA LEU A 642 -4.82 -4.96 -67.63
C LEU A 642 -3.88 -4.37 -68.71
N CYS A 643 -2.62 -4.06 -68.36
CA CYS A 643 -1.63 -3.58 -69.31
C CYS A 643 -1.33 -4.60 -70.42
N ILE A 644 -1.26 -5.90 -70.09
CA ILE A 644 -1.06 -6.98 -71.06
C ILE A 644 -2.22 -7.06 -72.07
N MET A 645 -3.46 -6.77 -71.67
CA MET A 645 -4.59 -6.68 -72.61
C MET A 645 -4.58 -5.41 -73.46
N ALA A 646 -3.97 -4.32 -72.97
CA ALA A 646 -3.88 -3.04 -73.70
C ALA A 646 -2.76 -2.99 -74.76
N VAL A 647 -1.71 -3.81 -74.62
CA VAL A 647 -0.61 -3.88 -75.60
C VAL A 647 -1.05 -4.71 -76.81
N GLY A 648 -1.43 -4.03 -77.90
CA GLY A 648 -1.95 -4.66 -79.13
C GLY A 648 -0.98 -5.60 -79.88
N ASN A 649 0.30 -5.63 -79.51
CA ASN A 649 1.30 -6.55 -80.08
C ASN A 649 1.12 -7.95 -79.49
N ARG A 650 0.22 -8.74 -80.10
CA ARG A 650 -0.07 -10.12 -79.69
C ARG A 650 1.18 -11.00 -79.70
N ILE A 651 1.50 -11.60 -78.54
CA ILE A 651 2.48 -12.68 -78.44
C ILE A 651 1.90 -13.92 -79.15
N THR A 652 2.62 -14.44 -80.14
CA THR A 652 2.16 -15.58 -80.94
C THR A 652 2.03 -16.84 -80.08
N GLY A 653 0.80 -17.35 -79.93
CA GLY A 653 0.50 -18.57 -79.19
C GLY A 653 -0.04 -18.37 -77.76
N VAL A 654 -0.17 -17.13 -77.27
CA VAL A 654 -0.74 -16.83 -75.95
C VAL A 654 -1.96 -15.92 -76.09
N ASP A 655 -3.05 -16.28 -75.41
CA ASP A 655 -4.24 -15.43 -75.29
C ASP A 655 -4.08 -14.41 -74.14
N PRO A 656 -4.05 -13.09 -74.41
CA PRO A 656 -3.91 -12.07 -73.38
C PRO A 656 -5.04 -12.06 -72.34
N SER A 657 -6.26 -12.49 -72.72
CA SER A 657 -7.42 -12.50 -71.81
C SER A 657 -7.29 -13.59 -70.73
N ASN A 658 -6.83 -14.77 -71.12
CA ASN A 658 -6.52 -15.87 -70.20
C ASN A 658 -5.33 -15.50 -69.29
N LEU A 659 -4.25 -14.91 -69.83
CA LEU A 659 -3.11 -14.46 -69.02
C LEU A 659 -3.49 -13.37 -68.00
N SER A 660 -4.34 -12.42 -68.39
CA SER A 660 -4.93 -11.43 -67.47
C SER A 660 -5.75 -12.13 -66.37
N THR A 661 -6.62 -13.07 -66.74
CA THR A 661 -7.43 -13.84 -65.79
C THR A 661 -6.57 -14.58 -64.76
N TYR A 662 -5.47 -15.23 -65.18
CA TYR A 662 -4.53 -15.86 -64.25
C TYR A 662 -3.86 -14.85 -63.32
N LEU A 663 -3.47 -13.66 -63.80
CA LEU A 663 -2.89 -12.61 -62.95
C LEU A 663 -3.91 -12.07 -61.92
N TRP A 664 -5.18 -11.90 -62.29
CA TRP A 664 -6.24 -11.54 -61.34
C TRP A 664 -6.48 -12.62 -60.28
N VAL A 665 -6.43 -13.91 -60.66
CA VAL A 665 -6.48 -15.04 -59.71
C VAL A 665 -5.27 -15.04 -58.78
N VAL A 666 -4.06 -14.78 -59.29
CA VAL A 666 -2.83 -14.67 -58.47
C VAL A 666 -2.90 -13.48 -57.51
N ALA A 667 -3.44 -12.33 -57.93
CA ALA A 667 -3.66 -11.17 -57.05
C ALA A 667 -4.65 -11.49 -55.92
N GLY A 668 -5.76 -12.17 -56.24
CA GLY A 668 -6.73 -12.65 -55.25
C GLY A 668 -6.13 -13.67 -54.27
N PHE A 669 -5.35 -14.64 -54.78
CA PHE A 669 -4.64 -15.62 -53.95
C PHE A 669 -3.60 -14.96 -53.04
N TYR A 670 -2.83 -13.98 -53.54
CA TYR A 670 -1.90 -13.19 -52.72
C TYR A 670 -2.61 -12.47 -51.56
N LEU A 671 -3.77 -11.85 -51.81
CA LEU A 671 -4.57 -11.21 -50.76
C LEU A 671 -5.10 -12.22 -49.73
N LEU A 672 -5.50 -13.42 -50.16
CA LEU A 672 -5.91 -14.51 -49.25
C LEU A 672 -4.74 -15.03 -48.40
N VAL A 673 -3.55 -15.22 -48.98
CA VAL A 673 -2.34 -15.62 -48.25
C VAL A 673 -1.94 -14.55 -47.25
N CYS A 674 -1.96 -13.27 -47.63
CA CYS A 674 -1.75 -12.14 -46.73
C CYS A 674 -2.77 -12.15 -45.57
N LYS A 675 -4.07 -12.34 -45.85
CA LYS A 675 -5.08 -12.48 -44.80
C LYS A 675 -4.70 -13.59 -43.82
N SER A 676 -4.53 -14.82 -44.31
CA SER A 676 -4.23 -16.00 -43.48
C SER A 676 -2.91 -15.91 -42.69
N ARG A 677 -2.01 -14.99 -43.06
CA ARG A 677 -0.74 -14.76 -42.36
C ARG A 677 -0.83 -13.70 -41.25
N PHE A 678 -1.77 -12.76 -41.34
CA PHE A 678 -1.81 -11.59 -40.46
C PHE A 678 -3.05 -11.49 -39.55
N VAL A 679 -4.23 -11.97 -39.99
CA VAL A 679 -5.46 -11.95 -39.16
C VAL A 679 -6.43 -13.09 -39.53
N GLU A 680 -7.01 -13.75 -38.53
CA GLU A 680 -8.08 -14.75 -38.68
C GLU A 680 -9.35 -14.15 -39.35
N GLU A 681 -9.85 -13.02 -38.83
CA GLU A 681 -10.99 -12.29 -39.38
C GLU A 681 -10.64 -10.86 -39.80
N TRP A 682 -10.82 -10.55 -41.10
CA TRP A 682 -10.52 -9.23 -41.67
C TRP A 682 -11.78 -8.58 -42.27
N PRO A 683 -12.32 -7.50 -41.68
CA PRO A 683 -13.38 -6.70 -42.28
C PRO A 683 -12.84 -5.87 -43.44
N TRP A 684 -13.40 -6.04 -44.64
CA TRP A 684 -12.99 -5.27 -45.82
C TRP A 684 -13.26 -3.76 -45.68
N SER A 685 -14.27 -3.36 -44.91
CA SER A 685 -14.52 -1.96 -44.54
C SER A 685 -13.29 -1.33 -43.88
N ASP A 686 -12.73 -2.03 -42.91
CA ASP A 686 -11.71 -1.50 -42.00
C ASP A 686 -10.36 -1.50 -42.70
N PHE A 687 -10.08 -2.58 -43.45
CA PHE A 687 -8.92 -2.67 -44.35
C PHE A 687 -8.83 -1.48 -45.30
N LEU A 688 -9.93 -1.11 -45.97
CA LEU A 688 -9.98 0.04 -46.88
C LEU A 688 -9.84 1.39 -46.16
N HIS A 689 -10.15 1.46 -44.86
CA HIS A 689 -9.86 2.60 -43.98
C HIS A 689 -8.49 2.52 -43.30
N PHE A 690 -7.60 1.61 -43.75
CA PHE A 690 -6.26 1.37 -43.21
C PHE A 690 -6.24 0.94 -41.73
N ARG A 691 -7.30 0.28 -41.26
CA ARG A 691 -7.46 -0.26 -39.91
C ARG A 691 -7.42 -1.79 -39.94
N VAL A 692 -6.86 -2.38 -38.90
CA VAL A 692 -6.81 -3.83 -38.72
C VAL A 692 -7.16 -4.17 -37.28
N ARG A 693 -8.19 -5.00 -37.08
CA ARG A 693 -8.62 -5.50 -35.77
C ARG A 693 -7.88 -6.80 -35.46
N CYS A 694 -7.13 -6.81 -34.37
CA CYS A 694 -6.42 -7.99 -33.88
C CYS A 694 -7.21 -8.63 -32.73
N ARG A 695 -7.35 -9.95 -32.77
CA ARG A 695 -7.98 -10.81 -31.75
C ARG A 695 -6.97 -11.67 -30.97
N SER A 696 -5.68 -11.64 -31.29
CA SER A 696 -4.60 -12.21 -30.46
C SER A 696 -3.41 -11.26 -30.27
N VAL A 697 -2.51 -11.62 -29.35
CA VAL A 697 -1.22 -10.92 -29.15
C VAL A 697 -0.28 -11.22 -30.33
N SER A 698 -0.27 -12.44 -30.86
CA SER A 698 0.56 -12.80 -32.02
C SER A 698 0.16 -12.09 -33.32
N GLU A 699 -1.13 -11.87 -33.58
CA GLU A 699 -1.61 -11.04 -34.71
C GLU A 699 -1.12 -9.59 -34.55
N LEU A 700 -1.28 -9.04 -33.34
CA LEU A 700 -0.87 -7.67 -33.00
C LEU A 700 0.65 -7.50 -33.11
N HIS A 701 1.45 -8.53 -32.80
CA HIS A 701 2.88 -8.58 -33.08
C HIS A 701 3.17 -8.63 -34.59
N ALA A 702 2.55 -9.56 -35.33
CA ALA A 702 2.78 -9.78 -36.75
C ALA A 702 2.48 -8.54 -37.61
N ILE A 703 1.50 -7.74 -37.19
CA ILE A 703 1.15 -6.46 -37.81
C ILE A 703 2.08 -5.34 -37.33
N THR A 704 2.17 -5.08 -36.02
CA THR A 704 2.84 -3.86 -35.54
C THR A 704 4.37 -3.96 -35.49
N GLY A 705 4.93 -5.16 -35.47
CA GLY A 705 6.36 -5.40 -35.23
C GLY A 705 6.84 -5.00 -33.83
N ILE A 706 5.93 -4.70 -32.90
CA ILE A 706 6.21 -4.49 -31.48
C ILE A 706 6.33 -5.86 -30.82
N ASN A 707 7.29 -6.04 -29.91
CA ASN A 707 7.52 -7.32 -29.25
C ASN A 707 6.31 -7.71 -28.36
N GLU A 708 5.87 -8.97 -28.45
CA GLU A 708 4.74 -9.56 -27.72
C GLU A 708 4.76 -9.28 -26.21
N GLN A 709 5.94 -9.32 -25.59
CA GLN A 709 6.11 -9.01 -24.16
C GLN A 709 5.79 -7.54 -23.86
N PHE A 710 6.19 -6.61 -24.73
CA PHE A 710 5.84 -5.19 -24.55
C PHE A 710 4.36 -4.92 -24.81
N ILE A 711 3.74 -5.67 -25.74
CA ILE A 711 2.29 -5.66 -25.93
C ILE A 711 1.60 -6.09 -24.62
N MET A 712 1.94 -7.27 -24.09
CA MET A 712 1.33 -7.79 -22.86
C MET A 712 1.54 -6.89 -21.65
N ALA A 713 2.74 -6.34 -21.44
CA ALA A 713 2.98 -5.43 -20.33
C ALA A 713 2.21 -4.10 -20.44
N LYS A 714 1.96 -3.56 -21.66
CA LYS A 714 1.12 -2.36 -21.84
C LYS A 714 -0.35 -2.68 -21.59
N LEU A 715 -0.84 -3.83 -22.05
CA LEU A 715 -2.20 -4.30 -21.73
C LEU A 715 -2.41 -4.49 -20.22
N LEU A 716 -1.41 -5.03 -19.50
CA LEU A 716 -1.43 -5.17 -18.03
C LEU A 716 -1.38 -3.82 -17.29
N HIS A 717 -0.70 -2.82 -17.85
CA HIS A 717 -0.65 -1.45 -17.33
C HIS A 717 -1.98 -0.70 -17.54
N ASP A 718 -2.63 -0.91 -18.69
CA ASP A 718 -3.90 -0.26 -19.06
C ASP A 718 -5.14 -0.90 -18.40
N GLU A 719 -5.05 -2.15 -17.94
CA GLU A 719 -6.17 -2.88 -17.33
C GLU A 719 -6.82 -2.12 -16.16
N ARG A 720 -6.01 -1.57 -15.25
CA ARG A 720 -6.50 -0.73 -14.12
C ARG A 720 -6.83 0.71 -14.54
N GLY A 721 -6.43 1.14 -15.74
CA GLY A 721 -6.69 2.47 -16.29
C GLY A 721 -8.12 2.68 -16.83
N GLY A 722 -9.03 1.71 -16.63
CA GLY A 722 -10.39 1.76 -17.17
C GLY A 722 -10.54 1.15 -18.56
N SER A 723 -9.58 0.32 -19.01
CA SER A 723 -9.74 -0.51 -20.21
C SER A 723 -10.96 -1.44 -20.09
N VAL A 724 -11.70 -1.63 -21.18
CA VAL A 724 -12.85 -2.55 -21.25
C VAL A 724 -12.46 -3.92 -21.84
N LEU A 725 -11.16 -4.14 -22.10
CA LEU A 725 -10.63 -5.32 -22.77
C LEU A 725 -10.80 -6.58 -21.92
N LYS A 726 -11.55 -7.56 -22.43
CA LYS A 726 -11.58 -8.92 -21.89
C LYS A 726 -10.44 -9.73 -22.46
N THR A 727 -9.85 -10.61 -21.65
CA THR A 727 -8.77 -11.50 -22.08
C THR A 727 -9.18 -12.97 -22.01
N ARG A 728 -8.84 -13.73 -23.06
CA ARG A 728 -9.04 -15.18 -23.19
C ARG A 728 -7.73 -15.87 -23.57
N GLY A 729 -7.77 -17.18 -23.82
CA GLY A 729 -6.60 -17.98 -24.18
C GLY A 729 -5.85 -18.53 -22.95
N PRO A 730 -4.80 -19.34 -23.17
CA PRO A 730 -4.12 -20.07 -22.11
C PRO A 730 -3.46 -19.15 -21.07
N TYR A 731 -2.75 -18.12 -21.53
CA TYR A 731 -1.86 -17.28 -20.72
C TYR A 731 -2.57 -16.09 -20.03
N ASN A 732 -3.91 -16.06 -20.04
CA ASN A 732 -4.69 -14.92 -19.51
C ASN A 732 -4.70 -14.80 -17.97
N LYS A 733 -4.04 -15.71 -17.24
CA LYS A 733 -4.20 -15.87 -15.78
C LYS A 733 -3.78 -14.65 -14.96
N VAL A 734 -2.88 -13.84 -15.51
CA VAL A 734 -2.34 -12.62 -14.89
C VAL A 734 -3.32 -11.46 -14.91
N PHE A 735 -4.23 -11.43 -15.88
CA PHE A 735 -5.23 -10.37 -16.05
C PHE A 735 -6.38 -10.54 -15.04
N LEU A 736 -6.98 -9.41 -14.65
CA LEU A 736 -8.21 -9.34 -13.86
C LEU A 736 -9.44 -9.58 -14.75
N GLN A 737 -9.51 -8.89 -15.89
CA GLN A 737 -10.65 -8.95 -16.82
C GLN A 737 -10.51 -10.14 -17.77
N ARG A 738 -11.21 -11.24 -17.42
CA ARG A 738 -11.11 -12.54 -18.10
C ARG A 738 -12.49 -13.05 -18.50
N ASP A 739 -12.59 -13.55 -19.72
CA ASP A 739 -13.76 -14.22 -20.29
C ASP A 739 -13.28 -15.53 -20.93
N SER A 740 -14.12 -16.57 -20.94
CA SER A 740 -13.76 -17.88 -21.51
C SER A 740 -14.08 -17.98 -23.01
N ASN A 741 -14.98 -17.14 -23.51
CA ASN A 741 -15.63 -17.30 -24.80
C ASN A 741 -15.30 -16.13 -25.75
N ASP A 742 -15.26 -14.90 -25.23
CA ASP A 742 -14.92 -13.68 -25.98
C ASP A 742 -13.65 -13.01 -25.41
N GLY A 743 -13.12 -11.98 -26.06
CA GLY A 743 -11.92 -11.25 -25.64
C GLY A 743 -10.71 -11.41 -26.55
N LEU A 744 -9.67 -10.62 -26.28
CA LEU A 744 -8.35 -10.77 -26.90
C LEU A 744 -7.66 -12.04 -26.37
N SER A 745 -7.17 -12.87 -27.27
CA SER A 745 -6.43 -14.09 -26.94
C SER A 745 -5.00 -13.77 -26.53
N ILE A 746 -4.64 -14.07 -25.29
CA ILE A 746 -3.25 -14.07 -24.82
C ILE A 746 -2.66 -15.45 -25.14
N ASP A 747 -1.99 -15.52 -26.29
CA ASP A 747 -1.48 -16.73 -26.93
C ASP A 747 0.05 -16.90 -26.84
N CYS A 748 0.74 -15.95 -26.21
CA CYS A 748 2.18 -15.97 -25.92
C CYS A 748 2.45 -16.10 -24.40
N PRO A 749 3.47 -16.87 -23.96
CA PRO A 749 3.83 -16.98 -22.54
C PRO A 749 4.45 -15.68 -22.00
N LEU A 750 4.30 -15.42 -20.71
CA LEU A 750 4.85 -14.19 -20.08
C LEU A 750 6.21 -14.47 -19.40
N HIS A 751 7.17 -13.55 -19.57
CA HIS A 751 8.45 -13.62 -18.85
C HIS A 751 8.44 -12.83 -17.52
N PRO A 752 9.30 -13.18 -16.55
CA PRO A 752 9.51 -12.42 -15.31
C PRO A 752 9.76 -10.92 -15.51
N THR A 753 10.48 -10.54 -16.58
CA THR A 753 10.73 -9.12 -16.93
C THR A 753 9.45 -8.37 -17.30
N THR A 754 8.55 -9.01 -18.05
CA THR A 754 7.22 -8.51 -18.44
C THR A 754 6.35 -8.24 -17.22
N LEU A 755 6.36 -9.17 -16.26
CA LEU A 755 5.65 -9.03 -14.99
C LEU A 755 6.19 -7.84 -14.18
N LEU A 756 7.51 -7.80 -13.93
CA LEU A 756 8.13 -6.68 -13.19
C LEU A 756 7.90 -5.32 -13.87
N LEU A 757 7.95 -5.25 -15.20
CA LEU A 757 7.67 -4.04 -15.97
C LEU A 757 6.21 -3.59 -15.85
N SER A 758 5.25 -4.51 -15.69
CA SER A 758 3.86 -4.13 -15.38
C SER A 758 3.67 -3.69 -13.91
N GLY A 759 4.57 -4.07 -13.01
CA GLY A 759 4.43 -3.88 -11.55
C GLY A 759 4.02 -5.14 -10.79
N LEU A 760 4.27 -6.34 -11.33
CA LEU A 760 3.97 -7.63 -10.69
C LEU A 760 5.27 -8.30 -10.21
N ILE A 761 5.38 -8.53 -8.90
CA ILE A 761 6.60 -8.97 -8.23
C ILE A 761 6.41 -10.38 -7.66
N MET A 762 7.23 -11.34 -8.09
CA MET A 762 7.12 -12.74 -7.66
C MET A 762 7.99 -13.04 -6.43
N LEU A 763 7.33 -13.41 -5.33
CA LEU A 763 7.95 -13.78 -4.06
C LEU A 763 7.91 -15.29 -3.86
N LYS A 764 9.01 -15.89 -3.38
CA LYS A 764 9.09 -17.31 -3.03
C LYS A 764 8.63 -17.51 -1.58
N VAL A 765 7.70 -18.44 -1.37
CA VAL A 765 7.13 -18.75 -0.04
C VAL A 765 7.26 -20.23 0.30
N VAL A 766 7.35 -20.55 1.59
CA VAL A 766 7.41 -21.91 2.14
C VAL A 766 6.00 -22.40 2.46
N THR A 767 5.57 -23.49 1.83
CA THR A 767 4.27 -24.13 2.08
C THR A 767 4.47 -25.50 2.76
N PRO A 768 3.42 -26.12 3.32
CA PRO A 768 3.50 -27.49 3.84
C PRO A 768 3.89 -28.55 2.79
N ARG A 769 3.85 -28.22 1.49
CA ARG A 769 4.21 -29.11 0.36
C ARG A 769 5.59 -28.81 -0.24
N GLY A 770 6.26 -27.73 0.14
CA GLY A 770 7.54 -27.32 -0.42
C GLY A 770 7.65 -25.80 -0.57
N HIS A 771 7.95 -25.33 -1.79
CA HIS A 771 7.93 -23.91 -2.14
C HIS A 771 6.86 -23.60 -3.18
N ALA A 772 6.27 -22.41 -3.08
CA ALA A 772 5.32 -21.83 -4.02
C ALA A 772 5.73 -20.38 -4.34
N LEU A 773 5.20 -19.82 -5.43
CA LEU A 773 5.28 -18.38 -5.70
C LEU A 773 3.97 -17.70 -5.28
N VAL A 774 4.11 -16.49 -4.74
CA VAL A 774 3.01 -15.56 -4.48
C VAL A 774 3.36 -14.24 -5.14
N CYS A 775 2.46 -13.69 -5.95
CA CYS A 775 2.63 -12.38 -6.56
C CYS A 775 2.21 -11.27 -5.58
N LEU A 776 3.12 -10.32 -5.36
CA LEU A 776 2.82 -8.99 -4.85
C LEU A 776 2.42 -8.12 -6.06
N ASP A 777 1.23 -7.52 -6.00
CA ASP A 777 0.71 -6.64 -7.06
C ASP A 777 1.02 -5.18 -6.70
N ALA A 778 1.78 -4.50 -7.55
CA ALA A 778 2.12 -3.08 -7.48
C ALA A 778 1.75 -2.36 -8.79
N ARG A 779 0.95 -2.98 -9.68
CA ARG A 779 0.47 -2.35 -10.93
C ARG A 779 -0.27 -1.05 -10.62
N ARG A 780 -0.09 -0.04 -11.49
CA ARG A 780 -0.62 1.33 -11.39
C ARG A 780 -2.00 1.41 -10.73
N GLY A 781 -2.14 2.29 -9.73
CA GLY A 781 -3.41 2.42 -9.00
C GLY A 781 -3.66 1.22 -8.09
N THR A 782 -2.61 0.69 -7.45
CA THR A 782 -2.76 -0.22 -6.31
C THR A 782 -2.56 0.58 -5.03
N ASP A 783 -3.65 0.78 -4.28
CA ASP A 783 -3.64 1.41 -2.96
C ASP A 783 -2.67 0.69 -2.00
N LEU A 784 -3.01 -0.53 -1.54
CA LEU A 784 -2.13 -1.34 -0.71
C LEU A 784 -2.20 -2.83 -1.06
N LYS A 785 -1.03 -3.47 -1.17
CA LYS A 785 -0.87 -4.93 -1.14
C LYS A 785 0.24 -5.34 -0.20
N VAL A 786 0.04 -6.47 0.48
CA VAL A 786 0.96 -7.05 1.48
C VAL A 786 1.05 -8.56 1.26
N VAL A 787 2.25 -9.11 1.45
CA VAL A 787 2.52 -10.56 1.50
C VAL A 787 3.27 -10.82 2.80
N GLU A 788 2.50 -11.13 3.83
CA GLU A 788 2.91 -11.42 5.21
C GLU A 788 3.25 -12.91 5.42
N HIS A 789 3.79 -13.27 6.58
CA HIS A 789 3.90 -14.66 7.01
C HIS A 789 2.57 -15.21 7.51
N GLN A 790 2.35 -16.53 7.38
CA GLN A 790 1.08 -17.18 7.75
C GLN A 790 -0.15 -16.55 7.05
N GLY A 791 0.01 -16.19 5.77
CA GLY A 791 -0.81 -15.22 5.02
C GLY A 791 -2.33 -15.27 5.23
N SER A 792 -2.94 -14.08 5.39
CA SER A 792 -4.36 -13.91 5.65
C SER A 792 -5.28 -14.57 4.60
N GLN A 793 -6.17 -15.43 5.10
CA GLN A 793 -7.08 -16.26 4.31
C GLN A 793 -8.21 -15.48 3.60
N SER A 794 -8.28 -14.15 3.77
CA SER A 794 -9.26 -13.31 3.08
C SER A 794 -8.81 -12.85 1.69
N GLN A 795 -7.49 -12.73 1.47
CA GLN A 795 -6.95 -12.15 0.25
C GLN A 795 -6.80 -13.18 -0.88
N GLN A 796 -7.09 -12.73 -2.11
CA GLN A 796 -6.89 -13.52 -3.32
C GLN A 796 -5.56 -13.16 -3.96
N HIS A 797 -4.70 -14.15 -4.15
CA HIS A 797 -3.36 -13.98 -4.72
C HIS A 797 -3.24 -14.70 -6.06
N LEU A 798 -2.36 -14.19 -6.93
CA LEU A 798 -1.85 -14.91 -8.09
C LEU A 798 -0.64 -15.74 -7.63
N ILE A 799 -0.66 -17.04 -7.87
CA ILE A 799 0.27 -18.00 -7.28
C ILE A 799 0.81 -19.01 -8.31
N CYS A 800 1.92 -19.68 -7.98
CA CYS A 800 2.39 -20.90 -8.64
C CYS A 800 2.68 -21.98 -7.58
N GLU A 801 2.08 -23.16 -7.69
CA GLU A 801 2.27 -24.27 -6.73
C GLU A 801 3.45 -25.19 -7.11
N ASP A 802 3.96 -25.95 -6.12
CA ASP A 802 4.93 -27.05 -6.28
C ASP A 802 6.20 -26.73 -7.11
N ILE A 803 6.82 -25.55 -6.96
CA ILE A 803 8.04 -25.15 -7.72
C ILE A 803 9.13 -26.23 -7.65
N ASN A 804 9.36 -26.80 -6.46
CA ASN A 804 10.38 -27.83 -6.23
C ASN A 804 10.23 -29.02 -7.19
N ARG A 805 8.99 -29.44 -7.46
CA ARG A 805 8.68 -30.57 -8.35
C ARG A 805 9.01 -30.23 -9.80
N LEU A 806 8.76 -28.98 -10.21
CA LEU A 806 9.10 -28.49 -11.55
C LEU A 806 10.62 -28.37 -11.71
N GLN A 807 11.32 -27.84 -10.70
CA GLN A 807 12.78 -27.76 -10.66
C GLN A 807 13.45 -29.15 -10.64
N GLU A 808 12.93 -30.13 -9.91
CA GLU A 808 13.43 -31.52 -9.94
C GLU A 808 13.20 -32.19 -11.30
N GLN A 809 12.05 -31.97 -11.93
CA GLN A 809 11.74 -32.51 -13.25
C GLN A 809 12.63 -31.88 -14.33
N HIS A 810 12.89 -30.56 -14.24
CA HIS A 810 13.80 -29.85 -15.12
C HIS A 810 15.27 -30.26 -14.87
N GLY A 811 15.73 -30.38 -13.63
CA GLY A 811 17.07 -30.88 -13.30
C GLY A 811 17.35 -32.31 -13.82
N ARG A 812 16.30 -33.13 -13.99
CA ARG A 812 16.38 -34.46 -14.64
C ARG A 812 16.30 -34.41 -16.17
N ARG A 813 15.74 -33.35 -16.76
CA ARG A 813 15.63 -33.12 -18.21
C ARG A 813 16.52 -31.96 -18.62
N LYS A 814 17.71 -32.26 -19.16
CA LYS A 814 18.61 -31.28 -19.81
C LYS A 814 18.04 -30.76 -21.15
N SER A 815 16.82 -30.25 -21.14
CA SER A 815 16.15 -29.57 -22.25
C SER A 815 16.50 -28.08 -22.24
N PRO A 816 16.73 -27.44 -23.41
CA PRO A 816 17.03 -26.01 -23.50
C PRO A 816 15.79 -25.11 -23.37
N GLU A 817 14.60 -25.66 -23.09
CA GLU A 817 13.38 -24.89 -22.80
C GLU A 817 13.36 -24.48 -21.32
N GLY A 818 13.01 -23.22 -21.02
CA GLY A 818 12.98 -22.67 -19.67
C GLY A 818 11.94 -23.31 -18.75
N ILE A 819 12.03 -23.02 -17.44
CA ILE A 819 11.09 -23.57 -16.45
C ILE A 819 9.70 -22.95 -16.66
N ARG A 820 8.73 -23.77 -17.07
CA ARG A 820 7.32 -23.37 -17.19
C ARG A 820 6.62 -23.40 -15.83
N LEU A 821 6.14 -22.24 -15.39
CA LEU A 821 5.52 -21.99 -14.09
C LEU A 821 4.04 -21.65 -14.28
N GLN A 822 3.13 -22.56 -13.90
CA GLN A 822 1.70 -22.35 -14.10
C GLN A 822 1.13 -21.37 -13.06
N LEU A 823 0.45 -20.31 -13.54
CA LEU A 823 -0.16 -19.30 -12.69
C LEU A 823 -1.65 -19.57 -12.45
N VAL A 824 -2.04 -19.55 -11.18
CA VAL A 824 -3.43 -19.76 -10.74
C VAL A 824 -3.81 -18.61 -9.81
N THR A 825 -5.05 -18.12 -9.89
CA THR A 825 -5.57 -17.15 -8.90
C THR A 825 -6.32 -17.90 -7.81
N SER A 826 -5.83 -17.87 -6.57
CA SER A 826 -6.35 -18.69 -5.45
C SER A 826 -6.51 -17.91 -4.15
N LYS A 827 -7.34 -18.44 -3.24
CA LYS A 827 -7.44 -18.04 -1.82
C LYS A 827 -7.00 -19.16 -0.86
N ASP A 828 -6.80 -20.37 -1.37
CA ASP A 828 -6.68 -21.59 -0.55
C ASP A 828 -5.23 -21.95 -0.21
N LEU A 829 -4.25 -21.34 -0.90
CA LEU A 829 -2.83 -21.58 -0.66
C LEU A 829 -2.40 -20.98 0.67
N LYS A 830 -1.97 -21.84 1.60
CA LYS A 830 -1.44 -21.44 2.92
C LYS A 830 0.07 -21.64 2.95
N TRP A 831 0.81 -20.54 3.14
CA TRP A 831 2.26 -20.56 3.36
C TRP A 831 2.61 -20.21 4.80
N LYS A 832 3.70 -20.77 5.32
CA LYS A 832 4.22 -20.48 6.66
C LYS A 832 5.06 -19.20 6.68
N ARG A 833 5.96 -19.05 5.71
CA ARG A 833 7.02 -18.01 5.68
C ARG A 833 7.28 -17.53 4.25
N VAL A 834 7.65 -16.25 4.11
CA VAL A 834 8.13 -15.63 2.86
C VAL A 834 9.67 -15.66 2.89
N GLN A 835 10.33 -15.94 1.77
CA GLN A 835 11.80 -16.03 1.70
C GLN A 835 12.45 -14.81 1.02
N GLY A 836 11.79 -14.23 0.01
CA GLY A 836 12.34 -13.14 -0.80
C GLY A 836 11.92 -13.24 -2.26
N LEU A 837 12.57 -12.46 -3.14
CA LEU A 837 12.26 -12.43 -4.57
C LEU A 837 12.67 -13.74 -5.27
N TYR A 838 11.88 -14.18 -6.24
CA TYR A 838 12.25 -15.28 -7.11
C TYR A 838 13.47 -14.90 -7.96
N LYS A 839 14.45 -15.80 -8.04
CA LYS A 839 15.81 -15.52 -8.56
C LYS A 839 15.97 -15.78 -10.06
N ASP A 840 15.17 -16.70 -10.58
CA ASP A 840 15.22 -17.14 -11.98
C ASP A 840 14.37 -16.21 -12.86
N MET A 841 15.06 -15.56 -13.81
CA MET A 841 14.52 -14.57 -14.72
C MET A 841 14.29 -15.14 -16.14
N GLU A 842 14.57 -16.42 -16.36
CA GLU A 842 14.47 -17.14 -17.64
C GLU A 842 13.25 -18.07 -17.70
N ALA A 843 12.50 -18.19 -16.60
CA ALA A 843 11.21 -18.88 -16.54
C ALA A 843 10.18 -18.34 -17.56
N GLU A 844 9.22 -19.20 -17.89
CA GLU A 844 8.03 -18.89 -18.69
C GLU A 844 6.78 -19.08 -17.82
N TYR A 845 5.93 -18.07 -17.69
CA TYR A 845 4.67 -18.18 -16.96
C TYR A 845 3.52 -18.64 -17.87
N VAL A 846 2.75 -19.61 -17.37
CA VAL A 846 1.66 -20.32 -18.07
C VAL A 846 0.31 -20.02 -17.43
#